data_AF-A0AA38X0X2-F1
#
_entry.id   AF-A0AA38X0X2-F1
#
_cell.length_a   1.000
_cell.length_b   1.000
_cell.length_c   1.000
_cell.angle_alpha   90.00
_cell.angle_beta   90.00
_cell.angle_gamma   90.00
#
_symmetry.space_group_name_H-M   'P 1'
#
loop_
_entity.id
_entity.type
_entity.pdbx_description
1 polymer ?
#
loop_
_entity_poly.entity_id
_entity_poly.type
_entity_poly.pdbx_seq_one_letter_code
_entity_poly.pdbx_strand_id
1 'polypeptide(L)'
;MSPQPLPLPHLETALQPLDTIGGADPFSNLPTFIARPQQVLRPEELRFLEDSGALTVPHSDLRDQLLLSFVLYVDPHLPVVDIQALLDAIEGRSSDPVSLLLFQAVMFAGSHFVDMGFLEEVGFKTRVVAKTYYFRQIKVLRDLAWESDRLTVLQATLLHQWWWTSSSELEDPWYWLGVCISLATGIGINHPSTHAVKEERTRRLWKRIWWVCITRDRTFGMVQRKPMRIKDEDIALPPLNFRDFETNPLRTAIPTLAQSFSVTDCVNKVLLADIFMSQTNLLLIAGRILDCSYNLQGFLNSTSAWYLFYTPKQRQELDQDQLGHLLEELDTWSGQLNRNCRLKYSHDAGTDADTDEKLADNVHVSRAALRLSYLLAQELFHRPLAFTPERDQRPDSQQDYSESSSTVAARSRVSEAASEIAEIITTFHRENSLGYLPPLAMTCIMTAVAWFLMELRWAQKSPADLPGHQYHQCIRAFSKFKDSWPIWDETFALLKVMAIQQHVWFARTMAMLSKSVPMIPSPSSTANSVNGSTASKSRSRTQGQETRSALSNPPPNMQTASDFNTDFGLHTVGYRSNGGQHAGPYVDLRSSAAPIIMAPMHPFSFTATDLGSIDAIPYGDLSMDHALDAYGLGDTISSVIFDFPAVLSQDIEEYSTIPATVANSGRTGLSY
;
A
#
# COMPACT_ATOMS: atom_id res chain seq x y z
N MET A 1 -42.29 42.36 9.96
CA MET A 1 -42.33 41.26 8.98
C MET A 1 -40.97 40.57 9.01
N SER A 2 -40.84 39.52 9.81
CA SER A 2 -39.67 38.63 9.81
C SER A 2 -40.00 37.45 8.90
N PRO A 3 -39.09 37.00 8.02
CA PRO A 3 -39.37 35.90 7.12
C PRO A 3 -39.42 34.58 7.90
N GLN A 4 -40.47 33.80 7.72
CA GLN A 4 -40.52 32.42 8.23
C GLN A 4 -39.48 31.56 7.51
N PRO A 5 -38.82 30.61 8.20
CA PRO A 5 -37.98 29.63 7.54
C PRO A 5 -38.87 28.70 6.69
N LEU A 6 -38.53 28.56 5.41
CA LEU A 6 -39.14 27.55 4.53
C LEU A 6 -38.88 26.16 5.13
N PRO A 7 -39.91 25.31 5.30
CA PRO A 7 -39.68 23.93 5.71
C PRO A 7 -38.95 23.19 4.59
N LEU A 8 -37.90 22.45 4.95
CA LEU A 8 -37.31 21.47 4.04
C LEU A 8 -38.44 20.54 3.57
N PRO A 9 -38.59 20.29 2.25
CA PRO A 9 -39.66 19.44 1.76
C PRO A 9 -39.53 18.06 2.42
N HIS A 10 -40.63 17.59 3.01
CA HIS A 10 -40.72 16.28 3.62
C HIS A 10 -40.20 15.22 2.64
N LEU A 11 -39.07 14.60 2.99
CA LEU A 11 -38.42 13.54 2.25
C LEU A 11 -39.17 12.21 2.44
N GLU A 12 -40.50 12.22 2.30
CA GLU A 12 -41.37 11.04 2.38
C GLU A 12 -41.82 10.57 0.99
N THR A 13 -41.08 10.95 -0.06
CA THR A 13 -41.36 10.47 -1.42
C THR A 13 -40.68 9.11 -1.65
N ALA A 14 -41.49 8.06 -1.46
CA ALA A 14 -41.41 6.77 -2.12
C ALA A 14 -40.25 5.83 -1.74
N LEU A 15 -40.36 5.22 -0.57
CA LEU A 15 -40.06 3.77 -0.44
C LEU A 15 -41.18 3.00 -1.16
N GLN A 16 -41.24 3.08 -2.48
CA GLN A 16 -42.02 2.13 -3.26
C GLN A 16 -41.18 0.86 -3.42
N PRO A 17 -41.70 -0.33 -3.07
CA PRO A 17 -41.12 -1.59 -3.52
C PRO A 17 -41.00 -1.56 -5.04
N LEU A 18 -40.04 -2.30 -5.59
CA LEU A 18 -39.81 -2.50 -7.03
C LEU A 18 -41.11 -2.93 -7.76
N ASP A 19 -41.98 -1.99 -8.09
CA ASP A 19 -42.97 -2.17 -9.14
C ASP A 19 -42.25 -1.89 -10.45
N THR A 20 -41.78 -3.00 -11.02
CA THR A 20 -41.18 -3.17 -12.33
C THR A 20 -41.73 -2.20 -13.37
N ILE A 21 -40.93 -1.20 -13.74
CA ILE A 21 -41.12 -0.49 -15.01
C ILE A 21 -40.63 -1.44 -16.10
N GLY A 22 -41.51 -2.34 -16.54
CA GLY A 22 -41.25 -3.24 -17.68
C GLY A 22 -40.85 -4.69 -17.35
N GLY A 23 -41.44 -5.34 -16.34
CA GLY A 23 -41.57 -6.82 -16.22
C GLY A 23 -40.32 -7.73 -16.26
N ALA A 24 -39.12 -7.22 -16.48
CA ALA A 24 -37.87 -7.98 -16.53
C ALA A 24 -37.09 -7.77 -15.24
N ASP A 25 -36.57 -8.86 -14.66
CA ASP A 25 -35.62 -8.79 -13.55
C ASP A 25 -34.39 -7.97 -14.00
N PRO A 26 -34.08 -6.82 -13.34
CA PRO A 26 -32.94 -6.00 -13.72
C PRO A 26 -31.61 -6.74 -13.60
N PHE A 27 -31.58 -7.84 -12.86
CA PHE A 27 -30.40 -8.68 -12.69
C PHE A 27 -30.41 -9.92 -13.58
N SER A 28 -31.29 -10.00 -14.59
CA SER A 28 -31.42 -11.17 -15.47
C SER A 28 -30.13 -11.52 -16.22
N ASN A 29 -29.26 -10.54 -16.46
CA ASN A 29 -27.96 -10.72 -17.12
C ASN A 29 -26.85 -11.23 -16.19
N LEU A 30 -27.03 -11.16 -14.87
CA LEU A 30 -26.03 -11.66 -13.92
C LEU A 30 -26.10 -13.20 -13.85
N PRO A 31 -24.95 -13.90 -13.91
CA PRO A 31 -24.91 -15.35 -13.77
C PRO A 31 -25.52 -15.82 -12.44
N THR A 32 -26.09 -17.02 -12.43
CA THR A 32 -26.76 -17.61 -11.25
C THR A 32 -25.83 -17.86 -10.07
N PHE A 33 -24.52 -18.00 -10.32
CA PHE A 33 -23.52 -18.14 -9.27
C PHE A 33 -23.16 -16.82 -8.58
N ILE A 34 -23.67 -15.67 -9.05
CA ILE A 34 -23.46 -14.36 -8.44
C ILE A 34 -24.61 -14.02 -7.48
N ALA A 35 -24.26 -13.61 -6.27
CA ALA A 35 -25.22 -13.22 -5.25
C ALA A 35 -25.97 -11.95 -5.66
N ARG A 36 -27.30 -11.97 -5.46
CA ARG A 36 -28.17 -10.81 -5.60
C ARG A 36 -27.90 -9.78 -4.50
N PRO A 37 -28.17 -8.49 -4.72
CA PRO A 37 -27.97 -7.47 -3.69
C PRO A 37 -28.90 -7.77 -2.51
N GLN A 38 -28.37 -7.68 -1.29
CA GLN A 38 -29.15 -7.92 -0.07
C GLN A 38 -29.99 -6.70 0.34
N GLN A 39 -29.63 -5.52 -0.16
CA GLN A 39 -30.30 -4.25 0.12
C GLN A 39 -31.18 -3.81 -1.06
N VAL A 40 -32.21 -3.01 -0.75
CA VAL A 40 -33.07 -2.40 -1.77
C VAL A 40 -32.34 -1.20 -2.37
N LEU A 41 -31.94 -1.35 -3.64
CA LEU A 41 -31.31 -0.27 -4.41
C LEU A 41 -32.37 0.65 -5.01
N ARG A 42 -32.12 1.95 -4.98
CA ARG A 42 -32.96 2.94 -5.67
C ARG A 42 -32.81 2.77 -7.20
N PRO A 43 -33.84 3.07 -8.01
CA PRO A 43 -33.75 2.97 -9.47
C PRO A 43 -32.61 3.79 -10.08
N GLU A 44 -32.22 4.91 -9.47
CA GLU A 44 -31.08 5.73 -9.88
C GLU A 44 -29.73 5.03 -9.63
N GLU A 45 -29.59 4.36 -8.48
CA GLU A 45 -28.39 3.60 -8.13
C GLU A 45 -28.22 2.38 -9.04
N LEU A 46 -29.33 1.72 -9.37
CA LEU A 46 -29.33 0.60 -10.31
C LEU A 46 -28.90 1.03 -11.71
N ARG A 47 -29.47 2.12 -12.25
CA ARG A 47 -29.04 2.67 -13.54
C ARG A 47 -27.56 3.06 -13.53
N PHE A 48 -27.09 3.66 -12.44
CA PHE A 48 -25.67 3.99 -12.30
C PHE A 48 -24.77 2.74 -12.26
N LEU A 49 -25.21 1.65 -11.63
CA LEU A 49 -24.49 0.36 -11.65
C LEU A 49 -24.45 -0.25 -13.06
N GLU A 50 -25.53 -0.14 -13.83
CA GLU A 50 -25.58 -0.58 -15.23
C GLU A 50 -24.66 0.28 -16.11
N ASP A 51 -24.79 1.60 -16.05
CA ASP A 51 -24.01 2.57 -16.84
C ASP A 51 -22.51 2.52 -16.52
N SER A 52 -22.15 2.21 -15.27
CA SER A 52 -20.75 2.02 -14.88
C SER A 52 -20.17 0.70 -15.39
N GLY A 53 -21.01 -0.27 -15.75
CA GLY A 53 -20.62 -1.63 -16.14
C GLY A 53 -20.40 -2.57 -14.95
N ALA A 54 -20.84 -2.19 -13.74
CA ALA A 54 -20.55 -2.93 -12.52
C ALA A 54 -21.26 -4.30 -12.46
N LEU A 55 -22.42 -4.38 -13.14
CA LEU A 55 -23.23 -5.60 -13.27
C LEU A 55 -22.78 -6.49 -14.44
N THR A 56 -21.70 -6.14 -15.13
CA THR A 56 -21.15 -6.93 -16.24
C THR A 56 -20.05 -7.86 -15.74
N VAL A 57 -20.18 -9.14 -16.05
CA VAL A 57 -19.19 -10.19 -15.74
C VAL A 57 -18.49 -10.60 -17.04
N PRO A 58 -17.15 -10.82 -17.05
CA PRO A 58 -16.44 -11.29 -18.24
C PRO A 58 -16.93 -12.66 -18.71
N HIS A 59 -16.91 -12.87 -20.03
CA HIS A 59 -17.15 -14.17 -20.64
C HIS A 59 -16.16 -15.22 -20.15
N SER A 60 -16.52 -16.51 -20.29
CA SER A 60 -15.73 -17.64 -19.77
C SER A 60 -14.26 -17.59 -20.19
N ASP A 61 -13.98 -17.24 -21.44
CA ASP A 61 -12.62 -17.29 -21.98
C ASP A 61 -11.67 -16.34 -21.24
N LEU A 62 -12.08 -15.09 -21.05
CA LEU A 62 -11.32 -14.12 -20.27
C LEU A 62 -11.41 -14.42 -18.76
N ARG A 63 -12.61 -14.74 -18.25
CA ARG A 63 -12.83 -15.04 -16.83
C ARG A 63 -11.90 -16.14 -16.33
N ASP A 64 -11.80 -17.22 -17.07
CA ASP A 64 -11.05 -18.41 -16.66
C ASP A 64 -9.54 -18.14 -16.65
N GLN A 65 -9.06 -17.31 -17.57
CA GLN A 65 -7.66 -16.85 -17.60
C GLN A 65 -7.36 -15.87 -16.45
N LEU A 66 -8.26 -14.92 -16.17
CA LEU A 66 -8.15 -14.03 -15.01
C LEU A 66 -8.12 -14.82 -13.70
N LEU A 67 -8.98 -15.84 -13.56
CA LEU A 67 -9.00 -16.74 -12.41
C LEU A 67 -7.69 -17.52 -12.28
N LEU A 68 -7.18 -18.08 -13.38
CA LEU A 68 -5.88 -18.76 -13.35
C LEU A 68 -4.78 -17.81 -12.89
N SER A 69 -4.67 -16.63 -13.49
CA SER A 69 -3.68 -15.61 -13.11
C SER A 69 -3.78 -15.19 -11.64
N PHE A 70 -5.01 -15.06 -11.12
CA PHE A 70 -5.24 -14.79 -9.70
C PHE A 70 -4.70 -15.90 -8.80
N VAL A 71 -5.04 -17.16 -9.10
CA VAL A 71 -4.59 -18.33 -8.32
C VAL A 71 -3.08 -18.50 -8.38
N LEU A 72 -2.45 -18.21 -9.53
CA LEU A 72 -1.02 -18.38 -9.70
C LEU A 72 -0.20 -17.30 -8.99
N TYR A 73 -0.58 -16.03 -9.11
CA TYR A 73 0.30 -14.90 -8.78
C TYR A 73 -0.22 -13.97 -7.69
N VAL A 74 -1.52 -14.04 -7.33
CA VAL A 74 -2.12 -13.19 -6.29
C VAL A 74 -2.33 -13.97 -5.00
N ASP A 75 -3.05 -15.09 -5.06
CA ASP A 75 -3.41 -15.91 -3.89
C ASP A 75 -2.20 -16.31 -3.03
N PRO A 76 -1.02 -16.65 -3.58
CA PRO A 76 0.14 -16.98 -2.76
C PRO A 76 0.64 -15.83 -1.87
N HIS A 77 0.35 -14.59 -2.23
CA HIS A 77 0.71 -13.38 -1.48
C HIS A 77 -0.47 -12.77 -0.72
N LEU A 78 -1.70 -13.10 -1.11
CA LEU A 78 -2.95 -12.62 -0.53
C LEU A 78 -3.97 -13.77 -0.42
N PRO A 79 -3.75 -14.78 0.46
CA PRO A 79 -4.60 -15.98 0.57
C PRO A 79 -5.91 -15.71 1.33
N VAL A 80 -6.68 -14.73 0.83
CA VAL A 80 -7.87 -14.16 1.46
C VAL A 80 -9.16 -14.76 0.92
N VAL A 81 -9.09 -15.61 -0.12
CA VAL A 81 -10.25 -16.25 -0.74
C VAL A 81 -10.21 -17.76 -0.49
N ASP A 82 -11.39 -18.38 -0.35
CA ASP A 82 -11.52 -19.84 -0.43
C ASP A 82 -11.71 -20.21 -1.90
N ILE A 83 -10.62 -20.61 -2.56
CA ILE A 83 -10.60 -20.81 -4.01
C ILE A 83 -11.50 -21.96 -4.41
N GLN A 84 -11.53 -23.03 -3.61
CA GLN A 84 -12.39 -24.17 -3.90
C GLN A 84 -13.88 -23.77 -3.82
N ALA A 85 -14.29 -22.97 -2.83
CA ALA A 85 -15.66 -22.47 -2.74
C ALA A 85 -16.04 -21.57 -3.95
N LEU A 86 -15.12 -20.69 -4.37
CA LEU A 86 -15.31 -19.85 -5.55
C LEU A 86 -15.54 -20.69 -6.82
N LEU A 87 -14.69 -21.70 -7.05
CA LEU A 87 -14.82 -22.60 -8.20
C LEU A 87 -16.09 -23.45 -8.13
N ASP A 88 -16.43 -23.98 -6.94
CA ASP A 88 -17.66 -24.76 -6.74
C ASP A 88 -18.91 -23.93 -7.04
N ALA A 89 -18.94 -22.63 -6.71
CA ALA A 89 -20.04 -21.76 -7.07
C ALA A 89 -20.12 -21.49 -8.58
N ILE A 90 -19.00 -21.12 -9.22
CA ILE A 90 -18.93 -20.84 -10.67
C ILE A 90 -19.40 -22.04 -11.49
N GLU A 91 -19.05 -23.25 -11.05
CA GLU A 91 -19.37 -24.50 -11.74
C GLU A 91 -20.71 -25.11 -11.31
N GLY A 92 -21.47 -24.43 -10.44
CA GLY A 92 -22.78 -24.89 -9.96
C GLY A 92 -22.74 -26.14 -9.07
N ARG A 93 -21.58 -26.45 -8.48
CA ARG A 93 -21.41 -27.52 -7.47
C ARG A 93 -21.84 -27.09 -6.07
N SER A 94 -21.92 -25.78 -5.82
CA SER A 94 -22.44 -25.19 -4.59
C SER A 94 -23.75 -24.46 -4.84
N SER A 95 -24.66 -24.48 -3.86
CA SER A 95 -25.85 -23.61 -3.82
C SER A 95 -25.53 -22.20 -3.33
N ASP A 96 -24.37 -21.99 -2.72
CA ASP A 96 -23.97 -20.72 -2.14
C ASP A 96 -23.36 -19.83 -3.23
N PRO A 97 -24.01 -18.70 -3.58
CA PRO A 97 -23.51 -17.80 -4.61
C PRO A 97 -22.35 -16.94 -4.09
N VAL A 98 -21.54 -16.42 -5.01
CA VAL A 98 -20.40 -15.54 -4.75
C VAL A 98 -20.83 -14.09 -4.83
N SER A 99 -20.37 -13.27 -3.89
CA SER A 99 -20.56 -11.83 -3.97
C SER A 99 -20.02 -11.24 -5.26
N LEU A 100 -20.82 -10.42 -5.96
CA LEU A 100 -20.37 -9.68 -7.15
C LEU A 100 -19.16 -8.81 -6.83
N LEU A 101 -19.12 -8.17 -5.66
CA LEU A 101 -18.00 -7.33 -5.24
C LEU A 101 -16.70 -8.14 -5.15
N LEU A 102 -16.75 -9.29 -4.48
CA LEU A 102 -15.58 -10.16 -4.35
C LEU A 102 -15.17 -10.74 -5.70
N PHE A 103 -16.14 -11.14 -6.53
CA PHE A 103 -15.88 -11.66 -7.87
C PHE A 103 -15.16 -10.61 -8.73
N GLN A 104 -15.65 -9.37 -8.78
CA GLN A 104 -14.99 -8.27 -9.50
C GLN A 104 -13.58 -7.98 -8.94
N ALA A 105 -13.40 -8.09 -7.62
CA ALA A 105 -12.08 -7.94 -6.98
C ALA A 105 -11.08 -9.04 -7.40
N VAL A 106 -11.54 -10.29 -7.56
CA VAL A 106 -10.73 -11.39 -8.11
C VAL A 106 -10.38 -11.13 -9.57
N MET A 107 -11.34 -10.69 -10.40
CA MET A 107 -11.09 -10.33 -11.80
C MET A 107 -10.08 -9.18 -11.92
N PHE A 108 -10.23 -8.13 -11.11
CA PHE A 108 -9.27 -7.03 -11.02
C PHE A 108 -7.86 -7.53 -10.70
N ALA A 109 -7.73 -8.35 -9.67
CA ALA A 109 -6.42 -8.85 -9.24
C ALA A 109 -5.78 -9.74 -10.31
N GLY A 110 -6.57 -10.62 -10.95
CA GLY A 110 -6.12 -11.47 -12.06
C GLY A 110 -5.69 -10.67 -13.29
N SER A 111 -6.34 -9.53 -13.57
CA SER A 111 -6.03 -8.67 -14.73
C SER A 111 -4.61 -8.10 -14.71
N HIS A 112 -3.94 -8.14 -13.55
CA HIS A 112 -2.54 -7.76 -13.44
C HIS A 112 -1.58 -8.74 -14.14
N PHE A 113 -1.88 -10.04 -14.14
CA PHE A 113 -0.95 -11.07 -14.62
C PHE A 113 -1.45 -11.86 -15.82
N VAL A 114 -2.71 -11.65 -16.22
CA VAL A 114 -3.26 -12.30 -17.42
C VAL A 114 -2.48 -11.90 -18.66
N ASP A 115 -2.34 -12.81 -19.62
CA ASP A 115 -1.73 -12.48 -20.91
C ASP A 115 -2.48 -11.32 -21.59
N MET A 116 -1.73 -10.41 -22.21
CA MET A 116 -2.29 -9.19 -22.80
C MET A 116 -3.24 -9.52 -23.96
N GLY A 117 -3.02 -10.63 -24.68
CA GLY A 117 -3.87 -11.05 -25.80
C GLY A 117 -5.34 -11.23 -25.39
N PHE A 118 -5.61 -11.85 -24.24
CA PHE A 118 -6.98 -12.01 -23.73
C PHE A 118 -7.64 -10.66 -23.38
N LEU A 119 -6.85 -9.66 -22.98
CA LEU A 119 -7.36 -8.31 -22.70
C LEU A 119 -7.63 -7.54 -24.00
N GLU A 120 -6.76 -7.69 -25.00
CA GLU A 120 -6.90 -7.06 -26.32
C GLU A 120 -8.11 -7.60 -27.09
N GLU A 121 -8.39 -8.91 -27.00
CA GLU A 121 -9.54 -9.55 -27.62
C GLU A 121 -10.88 -8.95 -27.18
N VAL A 122 -10.97 -8.47 -25.94
CA VAL A 122 -12.16 -7.81 -25.41
C VAL A 122 -12.10 -6.28 -25.53
N GLY A 123 -11.07 -5.74 -26.20
CA GLY A 123 -10.94 -4.33 -26.55
C GLY A 123 -10.12 -3.46 -25.59
N PHE A 124 -9.44 -4.05 -24.59
CA PHE A 124 -8.53 -3.27 -23.73
C PHE A 124 -7.19 -3.03 -24.43
N LYS A 125 -6.86 -1.75 -24.65
CA LYS A 125 -5.59 -1.35 -25.30
C LYS A 125 -4.36 -1.61 -24.44
N THR A 126 -4.49 -1.50 -23.12
CA THR A 126 -3.40 -1.71 -22.16
C THR A 126 -3.92 -2.36 -20.89
N ARG A 127 -3.03 -3.04 -20.17
CA ARG A 127 -3.31 -3.62 -18.86
C ARG A 127 -3.77 -2.57 -17.84
N VAL A 128 -3.21 -1.36 -17.88
CA VAL A 128 -3.63 -0.25 -17.02
C VAL A 128 -5.09 0.09 -17.26
N VAL A 129 -5.54 0.17 -18.53
CA VAL A 129 -6.95 0.45 -18.87
C VAL A 129 -7.88 -0.65 -18.35
N ALA A 130 -7.51 -1.92 -18.52
CA ALA A 130 -8.29 -3.04 -17.98
C ALA A 130 -8.41 -2.98 -16.45
N LYS A 131 -7.31 -2.69 -15.75
CA LYS A 131 -7.31 -2.54 -14.30
C LYS A 131 -8.16 -1.35 -13.84
N THR A 132 -8.09 -0.20 -14.53
CA THR A 132 -8.94 0.96 -14.25
C THR A 132 -10.42 0.59 -14.36
N TYR A 133 -10.78 -0.16 -15.40
CA TYR A 133 -12.15 -0.63 -15.61
C TYR A 133 -12.64 -1.48 -14.43
N TYR A 134 -11.92 -2.55 -14.07
CA TYR A 134 -12.34 -3.40 -12.95
C TYR A 134 -12.30 -2.69 -11.60
N PHE A 135 -11.32 -1.80 -11.36
CA PHE A 135 -11.24 -0.99 -10.15
C PHE A 135 -12.46 -0.08 -10.00
N ARG A 136 -12.91 0.56 -11.09
CA ARG A 136 -14.13 1.37 -11.10
C ARG A 136 -15.35 0.55 -10.68
N GLN A 137 -15.47 -0.69 -11.15
CA GLN A 137 -16.60 -1.56 -10.76
C GLN A 137 -16.59 -1.87 -9.27
N ILE A 138 -15.44 -2.24 -8.71
CA ILE A 138 -15.28 -2.50 -7.27
C ILE A 138 -15.64 -1.26 -6.46
N LYS A 139 -15.15 -0.09 -6.87
CA LYS A 139 -15.41 1.17 -6.18
C LYS A 139 -16.90 1.50 -6.17
N VAL A 140 -17.58 1.44 -7.32
CA VAL A 140 -19.02 1.72 -7.41
C VAL A 140 -19.84 0.72 -6.57
N LEU A 141 -19.54 -0.58 -6.66
CA LEU A 141 -20.23 -1.60 -5.87
C LEU A 141 -20.08 -1.38 -4.38
N ARG A 142 -18.89 -1.00 -3.92
CA ARG A 142 -18.63 -0.73 -2.50
C ARG A 142 -19.26 0.59 -2.04
N ASP A 143 -19.14 1.66 -2.82
CA ASP A 143 -19.64 2.99 -2.46
C ASP A 143 -21.18 3.01 -2.41
N LEU A 144 -21.84 2.18 -3.24
CA LEU A 144 -23.27 1.92 -3.16
C LEU A 144 -23.67 0.82 -2.17
N ALA A 145 -22.73 0.28 -1.39
CA ALA A 145 -22.96 -0.75 -0.37
C ALA A 145 -23.60 -2.06 -0.89
N TRP A 146 -23.31 -2.46 -2.15
CA TRP A 146 -23.84 -3.69 -2.76
C TRP A 146 -23.70 -4.93 -1.86
N GLU A 147 -22.54 -5.04 -1.20
CA GLU A 147 -22.24 -6.11 -0.26
C GLU A 147 -22.41 -5.62 1.19
N SER A 148 -23.15 -6.40 1.98
CA SER A 148 -23.40 -6.11 3.39
C SER A 148 -22.48 -6.90 4.32
N ASP A 149 -21.99 -8.07 3.86
CA ASP A 149 -21.04 -8.88 4.62
C ASP A 149 -19.69 -8.18 4.70
N ARG A 150 -19.36 -7.72 5.91
CA ARG A 150 -18.12 -6.99 6.20
C ARG A 150 -16.87 -7.82 5.93
N LEU A 151 -16.94 -9.15 6.05
CA LEU A 151 -15.81 -10.02 5.71
C LEU A 151 -15.56 -10.01 4.20
N THR A 152 -16.61 -10.13 3.40
CA THR A 152 -16.53 -10.04 1.93
C THR A 152 -16.02 -8.66 1.49
N VAL A 153 -16.51 -7.58 2.09
CA VAL A 153 -15.98 -6.22 1.84
C VAL A 153 -14.49 -6.13 2.20
N LEU A 154 -14.08 -6.71 3.33
CA LEU A 154 -12.67 -6.78 3.74
C LEU A 154 -11.81 -7.53 2.70
N GLN A 155 -12.25 -8.72 2.26
CA GLN A 155 -11.55 -9.52 1.24
C GLN A 155 -11.39 -8.73 -0.06
N ALA A 156 -12.49 -8.17 -0.58
CA ALA A 156 -12.46 -7.36 -1.80
C ALA A 156 -11.53 -6.15 -1.66
N THR A 157 -11.56 -5.47 -0.50
CA THR A 157 -10.70 -4.32 -0.21
C THR A 157 -9.23 -4.70 -0.17
N LEU A 158 -8.88 -5.87 0.39
CA LEU A 158 -7.50 -6.39 0.39
C LEU A 158 -6.99 -6.69 -1.02
N LEU A 159 -7.84 -7.23 -1.89
CA LEU A 159 -7.47 -7.62 -3.26
C LEU A 159 -7.18 -6.44 -4.19
N HIS A 160 -7.82 -5.28 -3.97
CA HIS A 160 -7.58 -4.10 -4.81
C HIS A 160 -6.48 -3.16 -4.27
N GLN A 161 -5.77 -3.53 -3.20
CA GLN A 161 -4.65 -2.73 -2.65
C GLN A 161 -3.46 -2.58 -3.60
N TRP A 162 -3.45 -3.33 -4.72
CA TRP A 162 -2.43 -3.24 -5.78
C TRP A 162 -2.78 -2.18 -6.85
N TRP A 163 -3.90 -1.47 -6.65
CA TRP A 163 -4.20 -0.22 -7.35
C TRP A 163 -3.55 0.96 -6.63
N TRP A 164 -2.58 1.59 -7.27
CA TRP A 164 -2.02 2.85 -6.82
C TRP A 164 -1.62 3.67 -8.03
N THR A 165 -2.26 4.82 -8.20
CA THR A 165 -2.10 5.71 -9.37
C THR A 165 -1.29 6.95 -9.02
N SER A 166 -1.52 7.54 -7.85
CA SER A 166 -0.73 8.66 -7.38
C SER A 166 -0.56 8.63 -5.87
N SER A 167 0.60 9.10 -5.40
CA SER A 167 0.83 9.30 -3.98
C SER A 167 -0.03 10.41 -3.36
N SER A 168 -0.54 11.33 -4.19
CA SER A 168 -1.40 12.44 -3.77
C SER A 168 -2.87 12.06 -3.54
N GLU A 169 -3.25 10.82 -3.86
CA GLU A 169 -4.61 10.34 -3.65
C GLU A 169 -4.96 10.25 -2.17
N LEU A 170 -6.15 10.74 -1.82
CA LEU A 170 -6.69 10.63 -0.47
C LEU A 170 -6.92 9.16 -0.07
N GLU A 171 -7.34 8.36 -1.04
CA GLU A 171 -7.64 6.93 -0.89
C GLU A 171 -6.44 6.06 -1.32
N ASP A 172 -5.24 6.37 -0.81
CA ASP A 172 -4.03 5.60 -1.12
C ASP A 172 -4.09 4.15 -0.55
N PRO A 173 -3.17 3.24 -0.94
CA PRO A 173 -3.18 1.88 -0.42
C PRO A 173 -3.04 1.78 1.11
N TRP A 174 -2.39 2.76 1.75
CA TRP A 174 -2.30 2.82 3.20
C TRP A 174 -3.64 3.18 3.83
N TYR A 175 -4.42 4.11 3.26
CA TYR A 175 -5.80 4.40 3.66
C TYR A 175 -6.67 3.13 3.61
N TRP A 176 -6.65 2.40 2.48
CA TRP A 176 -7.42 1.17 2.33
C TRP A 176 -7.03 0.08 3.31
N LEU A 177 -5.74 -0.06 3.64
CA LEU A 177 -5.34 -0.94 4.73
C LEU A 177 -5.95 -0.53 6.08
N GLY A 178 -6.11 0.77 6.34
CA GLY A 178 -6.75 1.27 7.56
C GLY A 178 -8.22 0.88 7.62
N VAL A 179 -8.91 0.96 6.49
CA VAL A 179 -10.28 0.44 6.33
C VAL A 179 -10.32 -1.07 6.59
N CYS A 180 -9.40 -1.85 6.01
CA CYS A 180 -9.32 -3.29 6.24
C CYS A 180 -9.13 -3.63 7.73
N ILE A 181 -8.21 -2.97 8.41
CA ILE A 181 -7.94 -3.20 9.84
C ILE A 181 -9.18 -2.84 10.68
N SER A 182 -9.85 -1.74 10.35
CA SER A 182 -11.09 -1.32 11.03
C SER A 182 -12.21 -2.33 10.84
N LEU A 183 -12.38 -2.87 9.63
CA LEU A 183 -13.36 -3.93 9.36
C LEU A 183 -13.01 -5.21 10.12
N ALA A 184 -11.76 -5.68 10.03
CA ALA A 184 -11.29 -6.91 10.66
C ALA A 184 -11.43 -6.90 12.19
N THR A 185 -11.07 -5.78 12.83
CA THR A 185 -11.22 -5.58 14.27
C THR A 185 -12.69 -5.41 14.66
N GLY A 186 -13.48 -4.68 13.88
CA GLY A 186 -14.91 -4.48 14.13
C GLY A 186 -15.74 -5.76 14.07
N ILE A 187 -15.39 -6.72 13.21
CA ILE A 187 -16.02 -8.06 13.19
C ILE A 187 -15.35 -9.06 14.15
N GLY A 188 -14.26 -8.67 14.81
CA GLY A 188 -13.59 -9.46 15.83
C GLY A 188 -12.74 -10.63 15.32
N ILE A 189 -12.41 -10.70 14.02
CA ILE A 189 -11.59 -11.83 13.48
C ILE A 189 -10.15 -11.83 14.01
N ASN A 190 -9.71 -10.74 14.63
CA ASN A 190 -8.42 -10.63 15.32
C ASN A 190 -8.42 -11.28 16.71
N HIS A 191 -9.57 -11.68 17.26
CA HIS A 191 -9.68 -12.17 18.64
C HIS A 191 -9.95 -13.69 18.71
N PRO A 192 -9.22 -14.47 19.56
CA PRO A 192 -9.39 -15.93 19.66
C PRO A 192 -10.82 -16.41 19.95
N SER A 193 -11.62 -15.66 20.72
CA SER A 193 -13.00 -16.05 21.06
C SER A 193 -13.90 -16.17 19.83
N THR A 194 -13.68 -15.33 18.82
CA THR A 194 -14.44 -15.30 17.56
C THR A 194 -14.19 -16.58 16.74
N HIS A 195 -13.02 -17.19 16.92
CA HIS A 195 -12.61 -18.43 16.25
C HIS A 195 -13.12 -19.69 16.94
N ALA A 196 -13.35 -19.65 18.25
CA ALA A 196 -13.67 -20.83 19.06
C ALA A 196 -14.98 -21.53 18.66
N VAL A 197 -15.94 -20.79 18.10
CA VAL A 197 -17.29 -21.27 17.79
C VAL A 197 -17.50 -21.52 16.29
N LYS A 198 -16.46 -21.31 15.46
CA LYS A 198 -16.56 -21.39 14.00
C LYS A 198 -16.09 -22.74 13.48
N GLU A 199 -16.69 -23.17 12.38
CA GLU A 199 -16.23 -24.34 11.64
C GLU A 199 -14.77 -24.18 11.22
N GLU A 200 -14.02 -25.28 11.22
CA GLU A 200 -12.60 -25.33 10.85
C GLU A 200 -12.30 -24.60 9.54
N ARG A 201 -13.11 -24.80 8.50
CA ARG A 201 -12.91 -24.15 7.18
C ARG A 201 -12.95 -22.62 7.30
N THR A 202 -14.00 -22.08 7.90
CA THR A 202 -14.17 -20.64 8.12
C THR A 202 -13.09 -20.07 9.04
N ARG A 203 -12.77 -20.78 10.13
CA ARG A 203 -11.77 -20.35 11.12
C ARG A 203 -10.40 -20.16 10.48
N ARG A 204 -9.99 -21.11 9.63
CA ARG A 204 -8.72 -21.05 8.90
C ARG A 204 -8.68 -19.86 7.94
N LEU A 205 -9.74 -19.63 7.16
CA LEU A 205 -9.84 -18.49 6.27
C LEU A 205 -9.75 -17.15 7.04
N TRP A 206 -10.50 -17.02 8.14
CA TRP A 206 -10.46 -15.81 8.98
C TRP A 206 -9.08 -15.54 9.54
N LYS A 207 -8.38 -16.60 9.97
CA LYS A 207 -7.01 -16.51 10.47
C LYS A 207 -6.06 -16.05 9.35
N ARG A 208 -6.15 -16.62 8.14
CA ARG A 208 -5.36 -16.17 6.97
C ARG A 208 -5.60 -14.68 6.67
N ILE A 209 -6.86 -14.24 6.63
CA ILE A 209 -7.23 -12.84 6.35
C ILE A 209 -6.62 -11.88 7.39
N TRP A 210 -6.70 -12.21 8.68
CA TRP A 210 -6.09 -11.38 9.73
C TRP A 210 -4.57 -11.29 9.59
N TRP A 211 -3.91 -12.43 9.34
CA TRP A 211 -2.47 -12.45 9.11
C TRP A 211 -2.06 -11.70 7.84
N VAL A 212 -2.89 -11.68 6.80
CA VAL A 212 -2.70 -10.80 5.64
C VAL A 212 -2.77 -9.32 6.05
N CYS A 213 -3.68 -8.91 6.92
CA CYS A 213 -3.69 -7.52 7.43
C CYS A 213 -2.36 -7.17 8.13
N ILE A 214 -1.84 -8.07 8.97
CA ILE A 214 -0.55 -7.90 9.65
C ILE A 214 0.60 -7.79 8.65
N THR A 215 0.74 -8.74 7.73
CA THR A 215 1.85 -8.73 6.76
C THR A 215 1.81 -7.50 5.87
N ARG A 216 0.62 -7.04 5.47
CA ARG A 216 0.46 -5.79 4.71
C ARG A 216 0.87 -4.58 5.53
N ASP A 217 0.46 -4.48 6.80
CA ASP A 217 0.85 -3.38 7.70
C ASP A 217 2.37 -3.27 7.84
N ARG A 218 3.05 -4.40 8.10
CA ARG A 218 4.51 -4.48 8.16
C ARG A 218 5.17 -4.14 6.82
N THR A 219 4.62 -4.62 5.71
CA THR A 219 5.12 -4.31 4.36
C THR A 219 5.03 -2.82 4.07
N PHE A 220 3.92 -2.15 4.39
CA PHE A 220 3.80 -0.69 4.19
C PHE A 220 4.78 0.10 5.07
N GLY A 221 5.01 -0.33 6.31
CA GLY A 221 6.05 0.24 7.17
C GLY A 221 7.45 0.12 6.55
N MET A 222 7.79 -1.07 6.06
CA MET A 222 9.11 -1.36 5.48
C MET A 222 9.34 -0.65 4.13
N VAL A 223 8.34 -0.70 3.25
CA VAL A 223 8.43 -0.25 1.86
C VAL A 223 8.14 1.23 1.71
N GLN A 224 7.03 1.72 2.28
CA GLN A 224 6.57 3.10 2.10
C GLN A 224 6.92 4.01 3.29
N ARG A 225 7.53 3.46 4.35
CA ARG A 225 7.86 4.20 5.58
C ARG A 225 6.65 4.82 6.26
N LYS A 226 5.46 4.28 6.02
CA LYS A 226 4.22 4.72 6.67
C LYS A 226 4.14 4.17 8.09
N PRO A 227 3.42 4.83 9.02
CA PRO A 227 3.23 4.33 10.37
C PRO A 227 2.53 2.97 10.35
N MET A 228 3.05 2.01 11.13
CA MET A 228 2.38 0.74 11.38
C MET A 228 1.17 0.96 12.30
N ARG A 229 0.08 0.23 12.06
CA ARG A 229 -1.18 0.38 12.80
C ARG A 229 -1.44 -0.75 13.80
N ILE A 230 -0.91 -1.94 13.55
CA ILE A 230 -1.09 -3.10 14.43
C ILE A 230 0.18 -3.25 15.25
N LYS A 231 0.11 -3.16 16.57
CA LYS A 231 1.27 -3.43 17.43
C LYS A 231 1.44 -4.94 17.65
N ASP A 232 2.67 -5.38 17.92
CA ASP A 232 2.94 -6.79 18.22
C ASP A 232 2.15 -7.29 19.45
N GLU A 233 1.94 -6.42 20.46
CA GLU A 233 1.15 -6.71 21.66
C GLU A 233 -0.35 -6.98 21.37
N ASP A 234 -0.87 -6.45 20.25
CA ASP A 234 -2.28 -6.62 19.85
C ASP A 234 -2.50 -7.90 19.01
N ILE A 235 -1.43 -8.62 18.66
CA ILE A 235 -1.51 -9.86 17.89
C ILE A 235 -1.83 -11.03 18.83
N ALA A 236 -3.13 -11.25 19.06
CA ALA A 236 -3.61 -12.29 19.98
C ALA A 236 -3.71 -13.70 19.35
N LEU A 237 -3.72 -13.80 18.01
CA LEU A 237 -3.86 -15.09 17.32
C LEU A 237 -2.51 -15.80 17.17
N PRO A 238 -2.48 -17.15 17.26
CA PRO A 238 -1.25 -17.90 17.06
C PRO A 238 -0.74 -17.75 15.62
N PRO A 239 0.57 -17.95 15.39
CA PRO A 239 1.16 -17.99 14.06
C PRO A 239 0.43 -18.96 13.12
N LEU A 240 0.48 -18.68 11.82
CA LEU A 240 -0.05 -19.56 10.79
C LEU A 240 0.70 -20.90 10.78
N ASN A 241 -0.01 -21.96 10.41
CA ASN A 241 0.56 -23.27 10.16
C ASN A 241 -0.03 -23.87 8.87
N PHE A 242 0.56 -24.95 8.36
CA PHE A 242 0.12 -25.59 7.11
C PHE A 242 -1.37 -25.95 7.06
N ARG A 243 -2.00 -26.27 8.19
CA ARG A 243 -3.43 -26.62 8.19
C ARG A 243 -4.30 -25.43 7.85
N ASP A 244 -3.84 -24.21 8.11
CA ASP A 244 -4.55 -22.97 7.81
C ASP A 244 -4.70 -22.72 6.30
N PHE A 245 -3.94 -23.42 5.44
CA PHE A 245 -3.92 -23.25 3.98
C PHE A 245 -4.65 -24.38 3.22
N GLU A 246 -5.07 -24.08 1.99
CA GLU A 246 -5.66 -25.05 1.06
C GLU A 246 -4.58 -25.75 0.23
N THR A 247 -3.88 -26.69 0.87
CA THR A 247 -2.75 -27.42 0.26
C THR A 247 -3.17 -28.57 -0.66
N ASN A 248 -4.46 -28.93 -0.67
CA ASN A 248 -4.97 -29.96 -1.57
C ASN A 248 -5.11 -29.41 -3.01
N PRO A 249 -4.96 -30.28 -4.03
CA PRO A 249 -5.26 -29.94 -5.42
C PRO A 249 -6.67 -29.34 -5.55
N LEU A 250 -6.81 -28.29 -6.35
CA LEU A 250 -8.12 -27.72 -6.63
C LEU A 250 -8.89 -28.65 -7.57
N ARG A 251 -10.15 -28.91 -7.23
CA ARG A 251 -11.06 -29.69 -8.08
C ARG A 251 -11.85 -28.73 -8.96
N THR A 252 -11.66 -28.82 -10.27
CA THR A 252 -12.36 -27.98 -11.24
C THR A 252 -12.47 -28.68 -12.60
N ALA A 253 -13.56 -28.40 -13.30
CA ALA A 253 -13.82 -28.76 -14.69
C ALA A 253 -13.47 -27.63 -15.66
N ILE A 254 -13.04 -26.45 -15.16
CA ILE A 254 -12.56 -25.35 -16.01
C ILE A 254 -11.23 -25.78 -16.64
N PRO A 255 -11.15 -25.96 -17.97
CA PRO A 255 -9.98 -26.58 -18.62
C PRO A 255 -8.67 -25.84 -18.35
N THR A 256 -8.70 -24.51 -18.43
CA THR A 256 -7.53 -23.64 -18.19
C THR A 256 -6.90 -23.86 -16.82
N LEU A 257 -7.71 -24.00 -15.77
CA LEU A 257 -7.22 -24.26 -14.42
C LEU A 257 -6.84 -25.73 -14.22
N ALA A 258 -7.64 -26.66 -14.74
CA ALA A 258 -7.41 -28.09 -14.60
C ALA A 258 -6.13 -28.57 -15.32
N GLN A 259 -5.70 -27.88 -16.37
CA GLN A 259 -4.47 -28.17 -17.10
C GLN A 259 -3.22 -27.54 -16.46
N SER A 260 -3.39 -26.60 -15.53
CA SER A 260 -2.26 -25.95 -14.87
C SER A 260 -1.67 -26.86 -13.79
N PHE A 261 -0.38 -27.18 -13.95
CA PHE A 261 0.36 -27.99 -12.98
C PHE A 261 0.40 -27.34 -11.59
N SER A 262 0.56 -26.01 -11.49
CA SER A 262 0.61 -25.29 -10.21
C SER A 262 -0.69 -25.34 -9.41
N VAL A 263 -1.82 -25.51 -10.10
CA VAL A 263 -3.17 -25.56 -9.51
C VAL A 263 -3.49 -26.97 -9.01
N THR A 264 -2.99 -27.98 -9.73
CA THR A 264 -3.29 -29.41 -9.52
C THR A 264 -2.27 -30.13 -8.66
N ASP A 265 -1.07 -29.57 -8.48
CA ASP A 265 -0.04 -30.16 -7.64
C ASP A 265 -0.09 -29.67 -6.18
N CYS A 266 -0.12 -30.63 -5.25
CA CYS A 266 -0.11 -30.33 -3.82
C CYS A 266 1.25 -29.84 -3.32
N VAL A 267 2.36 -30.24 -3.97
CA VAL A 267 3.71 -29.85 -3.52
C VAL A 267 3.90 -28.35 -3.73
N ASN A 268 3.55 -27.81 -4.91
CA ASN A 268 3.56 -26.38 -5.17
C ASN A 268 2.75 -25.59 -4.13
N LYS A 269 1.53 -26.03 -3.81
CA LYS A 269 0.67 -25.37 -2.82
C LYS A 269 1.26 -25.39 -1.40
N VAL A 270 1.86 -26.51 -0.99
CA VAL A 270 2.57 -26.61 0.30
C VAL A 270 3.77 -25.65 0.34
N LEU A 271 4.53 -25.57 -0.75
CA LEU A 271 5.68 -24.65 -0.83
C LEU A 271 5.26 -23.18 -0.78
N LEU A 272 4.19 -22.79 -1.48
CA LEU A 272 3.67 -21.42 -1.45
C LEU A 272 3.18 -21.05 -0.03
N ALA A 273 2.53 -21.98 0.67
CA ALA A 273 2.16 -21.80 2.08
C ALA A 273 3.40 -21.63 2.99
N ASP A 274 4.45 -22.42 2.80
CA ASP A 274 5.70 -22.31 3.57
C ASP A 274 6.41 -20.97 3.32
N ILE A 275 6.44 -20.52 2.06
CA ILE A 275 6.98 -19.21 1.67
C ILE A 275 6.19 -18.08 2.35
N PHE A 276 4.85 -18.12 2.32
CA PHE A 276 4.03 -17.10 2.95
C PHE A 276 4.20 -17.07 4.48
N MET A 277 4.27 -18.23 5.14
CA MET A 277 4.56 -18.31 6.58
C MET A 277 5.94 -17.76 6.92
N SER A 278 6.95 -18.11 6.11
CA SER A 278 8.32 -17.59 6.25
C SER A 278 8.37 -16.08 6.07
N GLN A 279 7.65 -15.55 5.06
CA GLN A 279 7.51 -14.11 4.82
C GLN A 279 6.84 -13.40 5.99
N THR A 280 5.82 -14.01 6.59
CA THR A 280 5.12 -13.45 7.76
C THR A 280 6.08 -13.28 8.94
N ASN A 281 6.89 -14.30 9.24
CA ASN A 281 7.87 -14.24 10.32
C ASN A 281 8.93 -13.16 10.06
N LEU A 282 9.45 -13.07 8.84
CA LEU A 282 10.41 -12.02 8.45
C LEU A 282 9.82 -10.61 8.63
N LEU A 283 8.57 -10.41 8.22
CA LEU A 283 7.92 -9.10 8.30
C LEU A 283 7.65 -8.66 9.74
N LEU A 284 7.46 -9.59 10.67
CA LEU A 284 7.40 -9.27 12.11
C LEU A 284 8.76 -8.77 12.63
N ILE A 285 9.86 -9.43 12.25
CA ILE A 285 11.22 -8.97 12.58
C ILE A 285 11.46 -7.57 11.98
N ALA A 286 11.11 -7.36 10.71
CA ALA A 286 11.23 -6.06 10.04
C ALA A 286 10.41 -4.95 10.74
N GLY A 287 9.21 -5.28 11.26
CA GLY A 287 8.42 -4.35 12.07
C GLY A 287 9.16 -3.91 13.33
N ARG A 288 9.71 -4.86 14.08
CA ARG A 288 10.50 -4.53 15.28
C ARG A 288 11.76 -3.74 14.96
N ILE A 289 12.41 -4.00 13.83
CA ILE A 289 13.54 -3.19 13.35
C ILE A 289 13.11 -1.74 13.09
N LEU A 290 11.92 -1.51 12.50
CA LEU A 290 11.39 -0.15 12.33
C LEU A 290 11.19 0.54 13.67
N ASP A 291 10.53 -0.11 14.62
CA ASP A 291 10.25 0.49 15.93
C ASP A 291 11.53 0.79 16.73
N CYS A 292 12.55 -0.08 16.61
CA CYS A 292 13.83 0.09 17.29
C CYS A 292 14.72 1.14 16.61
N SER A 293 14.76 1.18 15.27
CA SER A 293 15.77 1.94 14.53
C SER A 293 15.24 3.21 13.84
N TYR A 294 13.93 3.47 13.88
CA TYR A 294 13.29 4.60 13.21
C TYR A 294 12.34 5.37 14.13
N ASN A 295 12.20 6.67 13.91
CA ASN A 295 11.23 7.54 14.56
C ASN A 295 10.15 7.97 13.56
N LEU A 296 8.93 8.17 14.04
CA LEU A 296 7.86 8.78 13.25
C LEU A 296 8.05 10.30 13.23
N GLN A 297 8.36 10.85 12.05
CA GLN A 297 8.64 12.27 11.86
C GLN A 297 7.60 12.92 10.97
N GLY A 298 7.09 14.07 11.44
CA GLY A 298 6.20 14.94 10.68
C GLY A 298 6.97 15.89 9.76
N PHE A 299 6.59 15.94 8.48
CA PHE A 299 7.12 16.89 7.50
C PHE A 299 6.06 17.98 7.23
N LEU A 300 6.20 19.17 7.82
CA LEU A 300 5.27 20.31 7.65
C LEU A 300 5.48 20.95 6.25
N ASN A 301 4.47 21.44 5.51
CA ASN A 301 3.59 22.60 5.79
C ASN A 301 2.16 22.51 5.17
N SER A 302 1.62 21.32 4.87
CA SER A 302 0.32 21.18 4.20
C SER A 302 -0.53 20.02 4.74
N THR A 303 -1.85 20.19 4.76
CA THR A 303 -2.84 19.13 5.05
C THR A 303 -3.31 18.38 3.80
N SER A 304 -2.77 18.72 2.63
CA SER A 304 -3.13 18.10 1.35
C SER A 304 -2.43 16.77 1.09
N ALA A 305 -1.62 16.27 2.02
CA ALA A 305 -0.73 15.13 1.85
C ALA A 305 -0.46 14.43 3.18
N TRP A 306 -0.03 13.16 3.12
CA TRP A 306 0.48 12.44 4.29
C TRP A 306 1.81 13.06 4.74
N TYR A 307 1.93 13.32 6.04
CA TYR A 307 3.08 14.04 6.60
C TYR A 307 3.91 13.19 7.56
N LEU A 308 3.46 12.00 7.95
CA LEU A 308 4.13 11.18 8.95
C LEU A 308 4.81 9.98 8.29
N PHE A 309 6.14 9.89 8.42
CA PHE A 309 6.92 8.77 7.91
C PHE A 309 8.03 8.36 8.89
N TYR A 310 8.46 7.11 8.80
CA TYR A 310 9.60 6.59 9.54
C TYR A 310 10.91 7.16 8.98
N THR A 311 11.66 7.85 9.83
CA THR A 311 13.02 8.34 9.55
C THR A 311 14.04 7.64 10.45
N PRO A 312 15.26 7.36 9.96
CA PRO A 312 16.29 6.70 10.76
C PRO A 312 16.58 7.48 12.06
N LYS A 313 16.63 6.78 13.20
CA LYS A 313 17.12 7.33 14.46
C LYS A 313 18.59 7.71 14.35
N GLN A 314 19.01 8.69 15.16
CA GLN A 314 20.43 8.96 15.35
C GLN A 314 21.09 7.80 16.09
N ARG A 315 22.39 7.57 15.86
CA ARG A 315 23.12 6.46 16.46
C ARG A 315 23.04 6.43 17.99
N GLN A 316 23.01 7.60 18.63
CA GLN A 316 22.90 7.74 20.08
C GLN A 316 21.53 7.36 20.65
N GLU A 317 20.48 7.37 19.81
CA GLU A 317 19.11 7.00 20.20
C GLU A 317 18.82 5.50 20.02
N LEU A 318 19.76 4.76 19.42
CA LEU A 318 19.62 3.34 19.16
C LEU A 318 19.97 2.51 20.39
N ASP A 319 19.05 1.64 20.80
CA ASP A 319 19.32 0.58 21.77
C ASP A 319 20.16 -0.52 21.08
N GLN A 320 21.47 -0.53 21.37
CA GLN A 320 22.42 -1.44 20.75
C GLN A 320 22.18 -2.90 21.16
N ASP A 321 21.68 -3.16 22.37
CA ASP A 321 21.44 -4.51 22.85
C ASP A 321 20.23 -5.12 22.14
N GLN A 322 19.13 -4.36 22.03
CA GLN A 322 17.96 -4.78 21.24
C GLN A 322 18.31 -4.97 19.76
N LEU A 323 19.13 -4.08 19.20
CA LEU A 323 19.56 -4.16 17.81
C LEU A 323 20.43 -5.41 17.56
N GLY A 324 21.32 -5.75 18.48
CA GLY A 324 22.10 -6.99 18.44
C GLY A 324 21.22 -8.24 18.44
N HIS A 325 20.22 -8.29 19.32
CA HIS A 325 19.24 -9.39 19.36
C HIS A 325 18.43 -9.50 18.07
N LEU A 326 17.98 -8.38 17.49
CA LEU A 326 17.24 -8.38 16.22
C LEU A 326 18.09 -8.84 15.05
N LEU A 327 19.39 -8.52 15.05
CA LEU A 327 20.32 -9.03 14.03
C LEU A 327 20.48 -10.54 14.14
N GLU A 328 20.68 -11.04 15.37
CA GLU A 328 20.76 -12.49 15.62
C GLU A 328 19.45 -13.20 15.22
N GLU A 329 18.30 -12.60 15.51
CA GLU A 329 16.99 -13.13 15.11
C GLU A 329 16.86 -13.18 13.57
N LEU A 330 17.27 -12.12 12.87
CA LEU A 330 17.25 -12.05 11.40
C LEU A 330 18.20 -13.06 10.76
N ASP A 331 19.41 -13.21 11.30
CA ASP A 331 20.40 -14.18 10.85
C ASP A 331 19.94 -15.62 11.13
N THR A 332 19.34 -15.85 12.30
CA THR A 332 18.75 -17.15 12.68
C THR A 332 17.60 -17.51 11.75
N TRP A 333 16.71 -16.56 11.46
CA TRP A 333 15.62 -16.75 10.51
C TRP A 333 16.15 -17.14 9.12
N SER A 334 17.17 -16.44 8.63
CA SER A 334 17.81 -16.71 7.33
C SER A 334 18.49 -18.08 7.31
N GLY A 335 19.20 -18.44 8.39
CA GLY A 335 19.86 -19.73 8.56
C GLY A 335 18.91 -20.91 8.63
N GLN A 336 17.76 -20.75 9.29
CA GLN A 336 16.73 -21.78 9.47
C GLN A 336 15.72 -21.83 8.31
N LEU A 337 15.76 -20.88 7.38
CA LEU A 337 14.85 -20.86 6.24
C LEU A 337 14.97 -22.16 5.44
N ASN A 338 13.83 -22.82 5.25
CA ASN A 338 13.72 -24.08 4.51
C ASN A 338 14.40 -23.93 3.15
N ARG A 339 15.26 -24.91 2.80
CA ARG A 339 15.98 -24.93 1.52
C ARG A 339 15.05 -24.77 0.31
N ASN A 340 13.84 -25.32 0.40
CA ASN A 340 12.85 -25.22 -0.66
C ASN A 340 12.14 -23.85 -0.74
N CYS A 341 12.34 -22.96 0.24
CA CYS A 341 11.87 -21.57 0.21
C CYS A 341 12.96 -20.60 -0.28
N ARG A 342 14.22 -21.04 -0.37
CA ARG A 342 15.34 -20.20 -0.83
C ARG A 342 15.27 -20.00 -2.33
N LEU A 343 15.60 -18.80 -2.78
CA LEU A 343 15.84 -18.53 -4.19
C LEU A 343 17.10 -19.30 -4.62
N LYS A 344 17.00 -20.05 -5.72
CA LYS A 344 18.13 -20.78 -6.31
C LYS A 344 18.64 -20.00 -7.52
N TYR A 345 19.95 -19.77 -7.57
CA TYR A 345 20.60 -19.10 -8.69
C TYR A 345 21.01 -20.12 -9.75
N SER A 346 21.02 -19.73 -11.02
CA SER A 346 21.41 -20.60 -12.15
C SER A 346 22.80 -21.25 -11.99
N HIS A 347 23.69 -20.68 -11.18
CA HIS A 347 25.01 -21.24 -10.87
C HIS A 347 25.01 -22.43 -9.89
N ASP A 348 23.92 -22.64 -9.14
CA ASP A 348 23.79 -23.74 -8.15
C ASP A 348 23.16 -25.03 -8.73
N ALA A 349 22.90 -25.08 -10.04
CA ALA A 349 22.21 -26.18 -10.72
C ALA A 349 22.97 -27.51 -10.77
N GLY A 350 24.18 -27.60 -10.20
CA GLY A 350 25.10 -28.73 -10.39
C GLY A 350 24.78 -30.02 -9.64
N THR A 351 23.78 -30.07 -8.75
CA THR A 351 23.53 -31.29 -7.93
C THR A 351 22.07 -31.71 -7.75
N ASP A 352 21.06 -30.85 -7.99
CA ASP A 352 19.64 -31.15 -7.73
C ASP A 352 18.69 -30.87 -8.93
N ALA A 353 19.23 -30.78 -10.15
CA ALA A 353 18.50 -30.39 -11.36
C ALA A 353 17.25 -31.27 -11.66
N ASP A 354 17.29 -32.57 -11.35
CA ASP A 354 16.19 -33.52 -11.62
C ASP A 354 14.90 -33.25 -10.82
N THR A 355 14.98 -32.52 -9.70
CA THR A 355 13.81 -32.20 -8.86
C THR A 355 13.20 -30.82 -9.17
N ASP A 356 14.01 -29.89 -9.68
CA ASP A 356 13.59 -28.51 -9.97
C ASP A 356 12.99 -28.34 -11.36
N GLU A 357 13.30 -29.20 -12.32
CA GLU A 357 12.71 -29.18 -13.67
C GLU A 357 11.18 -29.35 -13.66
N LYS A 358 10.60 -29.69 -12.49
CA LYS A 358 9.16 -29.85 -12.25
C LYS A 358 8.53 -28.77 -11.36
N LEU A 359 9.28 -27.79 -10.86
CA LEU A 359 8.72 -26.76 -9.97
C LEU A 359 8.11 -25.61 -10.78
N ALA A 360 6.93 -25.16 -10.37
CA ALA A 360 6.18 -24.16 -11.14
C ALA A 360 6.77 -22.73 -11.04
N ASP A 361 6.62 -21.96 -12.12
CA ASP A 361 7.10 -20.58 -12.24
C ASP A 361 6.64 -19.68 -11.08
N ASN A 362 5.40 -19.85 -10.62
CA ASN A 362 4.87 -19.05 -9.51
C ASN A 362 5.55 -19.33 -8.16
N VAL A 363 6.09 -20.54 -7.95
CA VAL A 363 6.93 -20.83 -6.78
C VAL A 363 8.26 -20.09 -6.91
N HIS A 364 8.85 -20.05 -8.10
CA HIS A 364 10.09 -19.31 -8.35
C HIS A 364 9.93 -17.80 -8.10
N VAL A 365 8.86 -17.20 -8.61
CA VAL A 365 8.47 -15.80 -8.34
C VAL A 365 8.29 -15.54 -6.84
N SER A 366 7.60 -16.45 -6.13
CA SER A 366 7.36 -16.31 -4.68
C SER A 366 8.65 -16.40 -3.86
N ARG A 367 9.59 -17.27 -4.24
CA ARG A 367 10.94 -17.36 -3.62
C ARG A 367 11.73 -16.08 -3.80
N ALA A 368 11.69 -15.50 -5.01
CA ALA A 368 12.35 -14.23 -5.28
C ALA A 368 11.72 -13.08 -4.49
N ALA A 369 10.40 -13.01 -4.39
CA ALA A 369 9.71 -12.03 -3.56
C ALA A 369 10.10 -12.14 -2.06
N LEU A 370 10.23 -13.36 -1.53
CA LEU A 370 10.71 -13.59 -0.17
C LEU A 370 12.17 -13.13 0.00
N ARG A 371 13.05 -13.45 -0.96
CA ARG A 371 14.45 -13.04 -0.91
C ARG A 371 14.60 -11.51 -0.99
N LEU A 372 13.87 -10.85 -1.89
CA LEU A 372 13.83 -9.40 -1.98
C LEU A 372 13.29 -8.76 -0.69
N SER A 373 12.30 -9.37 -0.04
CA SER A 373 11.81 -8.91 1.27
C SER A 373 12.90 -8.97 2.33
N TYR A 374 13.70 -10.04 2.34
CA TYR A 374 14.82 -10.20 3.27
C TYR A 374 15.91 -9.17 3.02
N LEU A 375 16.32 -8.96 1.76
CA LEU A 375 17.32 -7.95 1.40
C LEU A 375 16.85 -6.54 1.80
N LEU A 376 15.56 -6.24 1.62
CA LEU A 376 15.01 -4.97 2.08
C LEU A 376 14.97 -4.85 3.62
N ALA A 377 14.75 -5.93 4.35
CA ALA A 377 14.85 -5.96 5.81
C ALA A 377 16.30 -5.76 6.30
N GLN A 378 17.29 -6.31 5.59
CA GLN A 378 18.71 -6.05 5.86
C GLN A 378 19.08 -4.59 5.58
N GLU A 379 18.67 -4.05 4.44
CA GLU A 379 18.80 -2.61 4.12
C GLU A 379 18.20 -1.74 5.22
N LEU A 380 16.97 -2.07 5.64
CA LEU A 380 16.24 -1.40 6.70
C LEU A 380 17.03 -1.41 8.02
N PHE A 381 17.67 -2.53 8.37
CA PHE A 381 18.47 -2.65 9.58
C PHE A 381 19.78 -1.84 9.51
N HIS A 382 20.54 -1.98 8.41
CA HIS A 382 21.89 -1.43 8.31
C HIS A 382 21.93 0.05 7.91
N ARG A 383 20.89 0.57 7.26
CA ARG A 383 20.86 1.95 6.76
C ARG A 383 21.06 3.02 7.85
N PRO A 384 20.41 2.97 9.02
CA PRO A 384 20.68 3.90 10.12
C PRO A 384 22.15 3.87 10.55
N LEU A 385 22.78 2.69 10.58
CA LEU A 385 24.17 2.49 10.97
C LEU A 385 25.19 2.90 9.89
N ALA A 386 24.79 2.89 8.61
CA ALA A 386 25.68 3.21 7.50
C ALA A 386 25.87 4.72 7.27
N PHE A 387 24.90 5.55 7.67
CA PHE A 387 24.79 6.95 7.26
C PHE A 387 24.59 7.97 8.39
N THR A 388 24.52 7.56 9.66
CA THR A 388 24.50 8.54 10.77
C THR A 388 25.93 9.01 11.07
N PRO A 389 26.23 10.32 10.93
CA PRO A 389 27.56 10.85 11.27
C PRO A 389 27.76 10.80 12.79
N GLU A 390 28.92 10.29 13.23
CA GLU A 390 29.36 10.44 14.61
C GLU A 390 29.63 11.94 14.87
N ARG A 391 28.87 12.57 15.78
CA ARG A 391 29.23 13.91 16.31
C ARG A 391 29.79 13.71 17.72
N ASP A 392 31.04 14.14 17.85
CA ASP A 392 32.08 13.83 18.85
C ASP A 392 31.79 14.13 20.33
N GLN A 393 32.60 13.50 21.20
CA GLN A 393 33.09 14.16 22.42
C GLN A 393 34.44 14.87 22.14
N ARG A 394 34.37 16.20 22.02
CA ARG A 394 35.43 17.24 22.06
C ARG A 394 36.44 17.34 20.88
N PRO A 395 36.55 18.53 20.25
CA PRO A 395 37.62 18.86 19.33
C PRO A 395 38.83 19.39 20.11
N ASP A 396 39.69 18.50 20.62
CA ASP A 396 40.98 18.93 21.19
C ASP A 396 42.08 17.88 20.97
N SER A 397 42.18 17.36 19.75
CA SER A 397 43.43 16.79 19.23
C SER A 397 43.26 16.43 17.75
N GLN A 398 44.20 16.87 16.90
CA GLN A 398 44.38 16.40 15.53
C GLN A 398 44.67 14.89 15.52
N GLN A 399 43.62 14.08 15.58
CA GLN A 399 43.69 12.66 15.28
C GLN A 399 42.83 12.40 14.05
N ASP A 400 43.43 11.69 13.10
CA ASP A 400 42.83 11.27 11.83
C ASP A 400 41.39 10.77 12.03
N TYR A 401 40.45 11.26 11.22
CA TYR A 401 39.08 10.78 11.14
C TYR A 401 39.08 9.32 10.66
N SER A 402 39.33 8.35 11.55
CA SER A 402 39.15 6.93 11.22
C SER A 402 37.68 6.57 11.34
N GLU A 403 37.01 6.29 10.21
CA GLU A 403 35.65 5.75 10.22
C GLU A 403 35.58 4.50 11.11
N SER A 404 34.57 4.42 11.98
CA SER A 404 34.40 3.27 12.88
C SER A 404 34.30 1.96 12.07
N SER A 405 34.92 0.88 12.54
CA SER A 405 34.84 -0.43 11.86
C SER A 405 33.38 -0.90 11.65
N SER A 406 32.48 -0.52 12.56
CA SER A 406 31.05 -0.84 12.49
C SER A 406 30.29 -0.11 11.38
N THR A 407 30.62 1.16 11.07
CA THR A 407 29.99 1.91 9.96
C THR A 407 30.41 1.35 8.61
N VAL A 408 31.68 0.96 8.50
CA VAL A 408 32.21 0.29 7.29
C VAL A 408 31.53 -1.06 7.08
N ALA A 409 31.36 -1.86 8.14
CA ALA A 409 30.65 -3.13 8.07
C ALA A 409 29.17 -2.95 7.66
N ALA A 410 28.47 -1.96 8.22
CA ALA A 410 27.08 -1.67 7.85
C ALA A 410 26.96 -1.26 6.37
N ARG A 411 27.87 -0.42 5.87
CA ARG A 411 27.94 -0.06 4.44
C ARG A 411 28.20 -1.26 3.54
N SER A 412 29.09 -2.18 3.95
CA SER A 412 29.32 -3.43 3.21
C SER A 412 28.03 -4.23 3.04
N ARG A 413 27.23 -4.36 4.11
CA ARG A 413 25.95 -5.09 4.07
C ARG A 413 24.92 -4.45 3.15
N VAL A 414 24.82 -3.13 3.16
CA VAL A 414 23.93 -2.37 2.26
C VAL A 414 24.40 -2.53 0.80
N SER A 415 25.73 -2.52 0.56
CA SER A 415 26.29 -2.81 -0.77
C SER A 415 25.98 -4.22 -1.26
N GLU A 416 26.20 -5.23 -0.42
CA GLU A 416 25.91 -6.64 -0.71
C GLU A 416 24.42 -6.81 -1.08
N ALA A 417 23.53 -6.22 -0.29
CA ALA A 417 22.09 -6.27 -0.55
C ALA A 417 21.71 -5.59 -1.87
N ALA A 418 22.26 -4.40 -2.16
CA ALA A 418 22.01 -3.68 -3.41
C ALA A 418 22.49 -4.47 -4.65
N SER A 419 23.68 -5.06 -4.59
CA SER A 419 24.23 -5.89 -5.65
C SER A 419 23.41 -7.16 -5.89
N GLU A 420 22.96 -7.81 -4.82
CA GLU A 420 22.13 -9.02 -4.94
C GLU A 420 20.72 -8.71 -5.45
N ILE A 421 20.10 -7.59 -5.01
CA ILE A 421 18.84 -7.10 -5.59
C ILE A 421 19.00 -6.91 -7.10
N ALA A 422 20.08 -6.25 -7.54
CA ALA A 422 20.33 -6.01 -8.96
C ALA A 422 20.47 -7.31 -9.75
N GLU A 423 21.13 -8.33 -9.18
CA GLU A 423 21.27 -9.66 -9.78
C GLU A 423 19.92 -10.36 -9.94
N ILE A 424 19.10 -10.40 -8.88
CA ILE A 424 17.76 -11.02 -8.92
C ILE A 424 16.90 -10.32 -9.97
N ILE A 425 16.83 -8.99 -9.94
CA ILE A 425 16.02 -8.20 -10.87
C ILE A 425 16.47 -8.40 -12.32
N THR A 426 17.78 -8.44 -12.57
CA THR A 426 18.33 -8.66 -13.92
C THR A 426 18.04 -10.07 -14.42
N THR A 427 18.12 -11.07 -13.55
CA THR A 427 17.80 -12.47 -13.88
C THR A 427 16.34 -12.60 -14.30
N PHE A 428 15.41 -12.10 -13.50
CA PHE A 428 13.97 -12.11 -13.80
C PHE A 428 13.61 -11.26 -15.03
N HIS A 429 14.34 -10.16 -15.26
CA HIS A 429 14.19 -9.36 -16.48
C HIS A 429 14.57 -10.16 -17.73
N ARG A 430 15.71 -10.88 -17.69
CA ARG A 430 16.19 -11.72 -18.80
C ARG A 430 15.25 -12.90 -19.08
N GLU A 431 14.64 -13.46 -18.04
CA GLU A 431 13.68 -14.57 -18.12
C GLU A 431 12.25 -14.11 -18.45
N ASN A 432 12.05 -12.81 -18.75
CA ASN A 432 10.75 -12.20 -19.04
C ASN A 432 9.68 -12.44 -17.95
N SER A 433 10.12 -12.69 -16.72
CA SER A 433 9.25 -13.01 -15.57
C SER A 433 9.18 -11.89 -14.54
N LEU A 434 9.89 -10.77 -14.78
CA LEU A 434 9.90 -9.59 -13.91
C LEU A 434 8.51 -9.00 -13.67
N GLY A 435 7.61 -9.07 -14.64
CA GLY A 435 6.23 -8.57 -14.52
C GLY A 435 5.38 -9.32 -13.49
N TYR A 436 5.78 -10.53 -13.09
CA TYR A 436 5.07 -11.31 -12.07
C TYR A 436 5.51 -11.00 -10.64
N LEU A 437 6.62 -10.26 -10.46
CA LEU A 437 7.08 -9.89 -9.12
C LEU A 437 6.14 -8.84 -8.47
N PRO A 438 5.92 -8.92 -7.15
CA PRO A 438 5.04 -8.01 -6.44
C PRO A 438 5.61 -6.57 -6.43
N PRO A 439 4.78 -5.55 -6.08
CA PRO A 439 5.20 -4.14 -6.10
C PRO A 439 6.46 -3.82 -5.29
N LEU A 440 6.76 -4.65 -4.29
CA LEU A 440 8.00 -4.60 -3.51
C LEU A 440 9.26 -4.53 -4.40
N ALA A 441 9.27 -5.20 -5.55
CA ALA A 441 10.40 -5.22 -6.46
C ALA A 441 10.78 -3.81 -6.96
N MET A 442 9.79 -2.94 -7.21
CA MET A 442 10.05 -1.54 -7.57
C MET A 442 10.81 -0.82 -6.46
N THR A 443 10.42 -1.02 -5.19
CA THR A 443 11.12 -0.40 -4.06
C THR A 443 12.52 -0.95 -3.87
N CYS A 444 12.73 -2.26 -4.09
CA CYS A 444 14.06 -2.84 -4.05
C CYS A 444 14.98 -2.23 -5.14
N ILE A 445 14.45 -2.03 -6.35
CA ILE A 445 15.18 -1.32 -7.41
C ILE A 445 15.51 0.11 -6.98
N MET A 446 14.56 0.84 -6.41
CA MET A 446 14.80 2.20 -5.90
C MET A 446 15.93 2.23 -4.88
N THR A 447 15.95 1.30 -3.91
CA THR A 447 16.98 1.26 -2.87
C THR A 447 18.35 0.86 -3.43
N ALA A 448 18.41 -0.08 -4.38
CA ALA A 448 19.65 -0.47 -5.04
C ALA A 448 20.21 0.66 -5.91
N VAL A 449 19.37 1.31 -6.71
CA VAL A 449 19.76 2.47 -7.53
C VAL A 449 20.27 3.62 -6.66
N ALA A 450 19.61 3.88 -5.53
CA ALA A 450 20.06 4.87 -4.55
C ALA A 450 21.48 4.58 -4.05
N TRP A 451 21.77 3.31 -3.72
CA TRP A 451 23.11 2.89 -3.30
C TRP A 451 24.14 3.09 -4.42
N PHE A 452 23.85 2.61 -5.63
CA PHE A 452 24.78 2.72 -6.77
C PHE A 452 25.10 4.18 -7.13
N LEU A 453 24.12 5.07 -7.08
CA LEU A 453 24.36 6.51 -7.32
C LEU A 453 25.30 7.09 -6.26
N MET A 454 25.19 6.65 -5.02
CA MET A 454 26.07 7.07 -3.95
C MET A 454 27.48 6.52 -4.09
N GLU A 455 27.62 5.24 -4.47
CA GLU A 455 28.92 4.61 -4.75
C GLU A 455 29.66 5.33 -5.91
N LEU A 456 28.96 5.60 -7.00
CA LEU A 456 29.47 6.37 -8.13
C LEU A 456 29.93 7.76 -7.69
N ARG A 457 29.17 8.42 -6.81
CA ARG A 457 29.53 9.72 -6.25
C ARG A 457 30.81 9.67 -5.41
N TRP A 458 30.95 8.67 -4.54
CA TRP A 458 32.19 8.49 -3.77
C TRP A 458 33.41 8.24 -4.66
N ALA A 459 33.20 7.53 -5.78
CA ALA A 459 34.21 7.33 -6.81
C ALA A 459 34.43 8.55 -7.73
N GLN A 460 33.66 9.63 -7.55
CA GLN A 460 33.64 10.82 -8.43
C GLN A 460 33.38 10.49 -9.91
N LYS A 461 32.54 9.49 -10.16
CA LYS A 461 32.14 9.03 -11.50
C LYS A 461 30.67 9.33 -11.76
N SER A 462 30.34 9.60 -13.01
CA SER A 462 28.96 9.66 -13.50
C SER A 462 28.50 8.26 -13.92
N PRO A 463 27.18 7.95 -13.87
CA PRO A 463 26.64 6.74 -14.49
C PRO A 463 27.05 6.57 -15.97
N ALA A 464 27.29 7.67 -16.69
CA ALA A 464 27.74 7.64 -18.08
C ALA A 464 29.16 7.06 -18.24
N ASP A 465 30.01 7.20 -17.22
CA ASP A 465 31.41 6.75 -17.27
C ASP A 465 31.55 5.22 -17.15
N LEU A 466 30.49 4.54 -16.66
CA LEU A 466 30.48 3.10 -16.39
C LEU A 466 29.24 2.44 -17.01
N PRO A 467 29.20 2.26 -18.35
CA PRO A 467 28.03 1.70 -19.05
C PRO A 467 27.69 0.26 -18.64
N GLY A 468 28.66 -0.51 -18.12
CA GLY A 468 28.46 -1.87 -17.60
C GLY A 468 27.93 -1.96 -16.16
N HIS A 469 27.76 -0.83 -15.48
CA HIS A 469 27.38 -0.81 -14.06
C HIS A 469 25.98 -1.39 -13.81
N GLN A 470 25.77 -2.03 -12.66
CA GLN A 470 24.48 -2.62 -12.24
C GLN A 470 23.33 -1.60 -12.20
N TYR A 471 23.67 -0.31 -12.01
CA TYR A 471 22.73 0.83 -12.14
C TYR A 471 21.92 0.78 -13.44
N HIS A 472 22.57 0.63 -14.59
CA HIS A 472 21.89 0.64 -15.90
C HIS A 472 21.01 -0.59 -16.11
N GLN A 473 21.34 -1.69 -15.46
CA GLN A 473 20.54 -2.91 -15.51
C GLN A 473 19.25 -2.72 -14.69
N CYS A 474 19.37 -2.14 -13.49
CA CYS A 474 18.23 -1.78 -12.64
C CYS A 474 17.27 -0.79 -13.32
N ILE A 475 17.79 0.26 -13.97
CA ILE A 475 16.96 1.24 -14.69
C ILE A 475 16.23 0.60 -15.88
N ARG A 476 16.90 -0.26 -16.67
CA ARG A 476 16.26 -0.97 -17.79
C ARG A 476 15.17 -1.94 -17.30
N ALA A 477 15.44 -2.66 -16.22
CA ALA A 477 14.45 -3.53 -15.60
C ALA A 477 13.25 -2.72 -15.07
N PHE A 478 13.50 -1.56 -14.46
CA PHE A 478 12.46 -0.68 -13.94
C PHE A 478 11.44 -0.28 -15.01
N SER A 479 11.86 -0.05 -16.25
CA SER A 479 10.96 0.31 -17.35
C SER A 479 9.92 -0.76 -17.68
N LYS A 480 10.14 -2.04 -17.34
CA LYS A 480 9.13 -3.11 -17.56
C LYS A 480 7.90 -2.98 -16.66
N PHE A 481 8.02 -2.24 -15.56
CA PHE A 481 6.90 -2.01 -14.65
C PHE A 481 5.89 -0.99 -15.15
N LYS A 482 6.22 -0.21 -16.18
CA LYS A 482 5.37 0.85 -16.75
C LYS A 482 3.96 0.37 -17.08
N ASP A 483 3.86 -0.78 -17.76
CA ASP A 483 2.57 -1.29 -18.23
C ASP A 483 1.81 -2.06 -17.12
N SER A 484 2.45 -2.34 -16.00
CA SER A 484 1.90 -3.17 -14.90
C SER A 484 1.41 -2.34 -13.71
N TRP A 485 2.11 -1.25 -13.41
CA TRP A 485 1.96 -0.48 -12.17
C TRP A 485 1.64 0.99 -12.47
N PRO A 486 0.42 1.47 -12.16
CA PRO A 486 0.03 2.84 -12.50
C PRO A 486 0.88 3.93 -11.81
N ILE A 487 1.41 3.68 -10.61
CA ILE A 487 2.33 4.58 -9.89
C ILE A 487 3.72 4.71 -10.55
N TRP A 488 3.98 3.99 -11.64
CA TRP A 488 5.29 3.94 -12.27
C TRP A 488 5.79 5.31 -12.72
N ASP A 489 4.93 6.14 -13.32
CA ASP A 489 5.35 7.46 -13.83
C ASP A 489 5.89 8.35 -12.70
N GLU A 490 5.22 8.37 -11.55
CA GLU A 490 5.65 9.12 -10.37
C GLU A 490 6.96 8.54 -9.79
N THR A 491 7.05 7.22 -9.71
CA THR A 491 8.24 6.54 -9.19
C THR A 491 9.46 6.73 -10.11
N PHE A 492 9.23 6.77 -11.42
CA PHE A 492 10.27 7.01 -12.42
C PHE A 492 10.74 8.47 -12.40
N ALA A 493 9.83 9.43 -12.22
CA ALA A 493 10.19 10.84 -12.02
C ALA A 493 11.10 11.01 -10.79
N LEU A 494 10.80 10.30 -9.69
CA LEU A 494 11.66 10.26 -8.51
C LEU A 494 13.06 9.71 -8.83
N LEU A 495 13.17 8.61 -9.60
CA LEU A 495 14.47 8.10 -10.06
C LEU A 495 15.26 9.12 -10.88
N LYS A 496 14.60 9.85 -11.79
CA LYS A 496 15.25 10.91 -12.58
C LYS A 496 15.78 12.02 -11.68
N VAL A 497 14.99 12.48 -10.72
CA VAL A 497 15.43 13.49 -9.75
C VAL A 497 16.64 12.99 -8.95
N MET A 498 16.65 11.72 -8.54
CA MET A 498 17.79 11.11 -7.85
C MET A 498 19.06 11.08 -8.71
N ALA A 499 18.93 10.77 -10.00
CA ALA A 499 20.06 10.71 -10.93
C ALA A 499 20.63 12.11 -11.27
N ILE A 500 19.75 13.11 -11.41
CA ILE A 500 20.11 14.49 -11.80
C ILE A 500 20.62 15.29 -10.60
N GLN A 501 19.93 15.24 -9.46
CA GLN A 501 20.23 16.04 -8.27
C GLN A 501 21.12 15.29 -7.27
N GLN A 502 22.31 14.87 -7.71
CA GLN A 502 23.27 14.08 -6.92
C GLN A 502 23.66 14.71 -5.55
N HIS A 503 23.49 16.03 -5.40
CA HIS A 503 23.75 16.79 -4.16
C HIS A 503 22.53 16.88 -3.21
N VAL A 504 21.31 17.02 -3.74
CA VAL A 504 20.09 17.32 -2.96
C VAL A 504 19.55 16.06 -2.29
N TRP A 505 19.65 14.92 -2.97
CA TRP A 505 19.22 13.62 -2.42
C TRP A 505 20.02 13.23 -1.16
N PHE A 506 21.34 13.45 -1.17
CA PHE A 506 22.21 13.17 -0.03
C PHE A 506 22.01 14.16 1.13
N ALA A 507 21.94 15.47 0.84
CA ALA A 507 21.67 16.49 1.86
C ALA A 507 20.30 16.30 2.53
N ARG A 508 19.29 15.78 1.81
CA ARG A 508 17.95 15.49 2.35
C ARG A 508 17.79 14.11 2.99
N THR A 509 18.51 13.09 2.53
CA THR A 509 18.67 11.82 3.29
C THR A 509 19.34 12.11 4.64
N MET A 510 20.24 13.08 4.68
CA MET A 510 20.80 13.65 5.92
C MET A 510 19.87 14.66 6.62
N ALA A 511 18.87 15.24 5.94
CA ALA A 511 17.82 16.05 6.57
C ALA A 511 16.66 15.21 7.14
N MET A 512 16.50 13.94 6.73
CA MET A 512 15.77 12.94 7.54
C MET A 512 16.51 12.61 8.85
N LEU A 513 17.79 13.03 8.98
CA LEU A 513 18.54 13.09 10.23
C LEU A 513 18.55 14.52 10.83
N SER A 514 17.76 15.47 10.28
CA SER A 514 17.64 16.82 10.85
C SER A 514 16.96 16.77 12.21
N LYS A 515 17.19 17.82 13.02
CA LYS A 515 16.67 17.88 14.40
C LYS A 515 15.17 17.64 14.42
N SER A 516 14.77 16.65 15.23
CA SER A 516 13.39 16.37 15.59
C SER A 516 12.66 17.67 15.94
N VAL A 517 11.50 17.93 15.34
CA VAL A 517 10.49 18.75 16.02
C VAL A 517 9.85 17.79 17.03
N PRO A 518 10.03 17.99 18.35
CA PRO A 518 9.45 17.08 19.32
C PRO A 518 7.92 17.10 19.15
N MET A 519 7.33 15.95 18.83
CA MET A 519 5.93 15.74 19.17
C MET A 519 5.88 15.80 20.69
N ILE A 520 5.10 16.75 21.23
CA ILE A 520 4.98 16.96 22.67
C ILE A 520 4.71 15.60 23.33
N PRO A 521 5.56 15.13 24.26
CA PRO A 521 5.33 13.86 24.91
C PRO A 521 4.01 13.93 25.68
N SER A 522 3.19 12.89 25.56
CA SER A 522 2.08 12.68 26.49
C SER A 522 2.65 12.65 27.91
N PRO A 523 2.03 13.31 28.91
CA PRO A 523 2.63 13.44 30.22
C PRO A 523 2.77 12.07 30.86
N SER A 524 4.01 11.59 30.96
CA SER A 524 4.35 10.43 31.77
C SER A 524 4.26 10.85 33.24
N SER A 525 3.43 10.13 33.99
CA SER A 525 3.32 10.24 35.44
C SER A 525 4.67 9.92 36.08
N THR A 526 5.44 10.94 36.41
CA THR A 526 6.65 10.82 37.23
C THR A 526 6.31 11.13 38.68
N ALA A 527 6.22 10.07 39.48
CA ALA A 527 6.30 10.17 40.92
C ALA A 527 7.71 10.69 41.29
N ASN A 528 7.76 11.92 41.82
CA ASN A 528 8.98 12.53 42.32
C ASN A 528 9.44 11.80 43.60
N SER A 529 10.61 11.18 43.55
CA SER A 529 11.41 10.84 44.72
C SER A 529 12.61 11.79 44.79
N VAL A 530 12.49 12.83 45.61
CA VAL A 530 13.61 13.69 45.99
C VAL A 530 14.21 13.12 47.27
N ASN A 531 15.47 12.68 47.21
CA ASN A 531 16.27 12.37 48.38
C ASN A 531 17.00 13.62 48.87
N GLY A 532 16.84 13.91 50.16
CA GLY A 532 17.66 14.85 50.93
C GLY A 532 17.81 14.35 52.36
N SER A 533 19.02 13.94 52.72
CA SER A 533 19.57 13.64 54.06
C SER A 533 19.23 14.75 55.09
N THR A 534 19.13 14.58 56.41
CA THR A 534 19.80 13.67 57.37
C THR A 534 19.14 13.79 58.76
N ALA A 535 19.32 12.76 59.58
CA ALA A 535 19.41 12.78 61.06
C ALA A 535 18.13 12.87 61.93
N SER A 536 17.82 11.71 62.53
CA SER A 536 17.78 11.46 63.98
C SER A 536 16.45 11.02 64.61
N LYS A 537 16.63 10.01 65.48
CA LYS A 537 15.80 9.55 66.61
C LYS A 537 14.71 8.49 66.35
N SER A 538 15.08 7.31 66.83
CA SER A 538 14.26 6.21 67.33
C SER A 538 13.12 6.63 68.26
N ARG A 539 11.94 6.02 68.10
CA ARG A 539 11.22 5.26 69.15
C ARG A 539 9.87 4.72 68.66
N SER A 540 9.80 3.39 68.66
CA SER A 540 8.71 2.51 69.13
C SER A 540 7.32 3.09 69.48
N ARG A 541 6.30 2.33 69.00
CA ARG A 541 5.25 1.62 69.78
C ARG A 541 3.79 2.09 69.59
N THR A 542 2.93 1.06 69.47
CA THR A 542 1.48 0.94 69.81
C THR A 542 0.49 1.66 68.87
N GLN A 543 -0.29 0.94 68.04
CA GLN A 543 -1.46 0.08 68.32
C GLN A 543 -2.71 0.89 68.69
N GLY A 544 -3.81 0.72 67.93
CA GLY A 544 -5.17 0.98 68.44
C GLY A 544 -6.14 1.75 67.54
N GLN A 545 -7.07 0.99 66.96
CA GLN A 545 -8.52 1.16 67.04
C GLN A 545 -9.30 2.20 66.21
N GLU A 546 -10.33 1.62 65.57
CA GLU A 546 -11.56 2.17 65.03
C GLU A 546 -12.36 3.02 66.05
N THR A 547 -13.06 4.07 65.61
CA THR A 547 -14.55 4.18 65.54
C THR A 547 -15.06 5.63 65.48
N ARG A 548 -15.89 5.87 64.45
CA ARG A 548 -17.17 6.60 64.35
C ARG A 548 -17.54 7.86 65.18
N SER A 549 -18.27 8.71 64.42
CA SER A 549 -19.46 9.54 64.74
C SER A 549 -19.18 11.04 65.02
N ALA A 550 -20.00 12.00 64.57
CA ALA A 550 -21.44 11.97 64.36
C ALA A 550 -22.00 13.20 63.58
N LEU A 551 -23.25 13.04 63.07
CA LEU A 551 -24.34 14.04 62.87
C LEU A 551 -24.16 15.07 61.72
N SER A 552 -25.16 15.49 60.92
CA SER A 552 -26.64 15.35 60.88
C SER A 552 -27.16 15.97 59.56
N ASN A 553 -28.21 15.39 58.96
CA ASN A 553 -29.03 15.89 57.82
C ASN A 553 -30.35 16.53 58.35
N PRO A 554 -31.33 17.08 57.56
CA PRO A 554 -31.46 17.67 56.20
C PRO A 554 -32.44 18.92 56.20
N PRO A 555 -33.43 19.17 55.29
CA PRO A 555 -33.59 19.40 53.81
C PRO A 555 -34.17 20.85 53.53
N PRO A 556 -34.98 21.24 52.47
CA PRO A 556 -35.49 20.58 51.25
C PRO A 556 -35.53 21.41 49.92
N ASN A 557 -35.64 20.75 48.76
CA ASN A 557 -36.80 20.74 47.83
C ASN A 557 -36.45 20.35 46.38
N MET A 558 -37.31 19.48 45.84
CA MET A 558 -37.40 19.04 44.44
C MET A 558 -37.91 20.16 43.51
N GLN A 559 -37.47 20.17 42.24
CA GLN A 559 -38.34 20.23 41.06
C GLN A 559 -37.58 19.97 39.74
N THR A 560 -38.02 18.92 39.06
CA THR A 560 -38.15 18.68 37.60
C THR A 560 -37.48 19.64 36.61
N ALA A 561 -36.67 19.10 35.70
CA ALA A 561 -36.26 19.75 34.46
C ALA A 561 -37.10 19.23 33.29
N SER A 562 -38.05 20.04 32.86
CA SER A 562 -38.65 20.07 31.53
C SER A 562 -38.39 21.47 30.96
N ASP A 563 -38.04 21.52 29.68
CA ASP A 563 -37.96 22.71 28.80
C ASP A 563 -36.84 23.72 29.09
N PHE A 564 -35.89 23.83 28.16
CA PHE A 564 -35.51 25.11 27.55
C PHE A 564 -34.72 24.86 26.25
N ASN A 565 -35.44 25.05 25.16
CA ASN A 565 -34.96 25.28 23.81
C ASN A 565 -35.04 26.80 23.60
N THR A 566 -33.95 27.47 23.21
CA THR A 566 -33.88 28.60 22.24
C THR A 566 -32.62 29.47 22.40
N ASP A 567 -32.16 29.95 21.23
CA ASP A 567 -31.35 31.12 20.91
C ASP A 567 -29.81 31.02 20.92
N PHE A 568 -29.23 31.05 19.71
CA PHE A 568 -28.28 32.10 19.29
C PHE A 568 -28.28 32.24 17.75
N GLY A 569 -28.67 33.44 17.26
CA GLY A 569 -28.87 33.77 15.85
C GLY A 569 -27.69 34.48 15.17
N LEU A 570 -27.65 34.33 13.84
CA LEU A 570 -26.73 34.93 12.88
C LEU A 570 -27.14 36.37 12.50
N HIS A 571 -26.16 37.27 12.35
CA HIS A 571 -26.33 38.60 11.74
C HIS A 571 -25.73 38.64 10.33
N THR A 572 -26.58 38.88 9.33
CA THR A 572 -26.25 39.33 7.97
C THR A 572 -26.34 40.86 7.90
N VAL A 573 -25.37 41.52 7.25
CA VAL A 573 -25.47 42.94 6.88
C VAL A 573 -25.25 43.07 5.37
N GLY A 574 -26.23 43.66 4.70
CA GLY A 574 -26.28 43.88 3.25
C GLY A 574 -25.70 45.21 2.79
N TYR A 575 -25.35 45.24 1.51
CA TYR A 575 -24.85 46.38 0.75
C TYR A 575 -25.92 47.46 0.51
N ARG A 576 -25.51 48.74 0.53
CA ARG A 576 -26.20 49.86 -0.12
C ARG A 576 -25.19 50.81 -0.77
N SER A 577 -25.45 51.15 -2.03
CA SER A 577 -24.70 52.09 -2.87
C SER A 577 -25.09 53.54 -2.62
N ASN A 578 -24.13 54.47 -2.69
CA ASN A 578 -24.33 55.81 -3.26
C ASN A 578 -22.99 56.46 -3.64
N GLY A 579 -22.98 57.12 -4.81
CA GLY A 579 -21.79 57.66 -5.46
C GLY A 579 -21.36 59.06 -5.04
N GLY A 580 -20.14 59.41 -5.42
CA GLY A 580 -19.55 60.76 -5.32
C GLY A 580 -18.11 60.75 -5.84
N GLN A 581 -17.83 61.62 -6.81
CA GLN A 581 -16.62 61.74 -7.62
C GLN A 581 -15.37 62.16 -6.82
N HIS A 582 -14.19 61.63 -7.15
CA HIS A 582 -12.91 62.38 -7.29
C HIS A 582 -11.84 61.50 -7.99
N ALA A 583 -10.95 62.15 -8.73
CA ALA A 583 -10.17 61.59 -9.83
C ALA A 583 -8.72 61.15 -9.48
N GLY A 584 -8.29 60.03 -10.06
CA GLY A 584 -6.90 59.65 -10.47
C GLY A 584 -5.89 59.21 -9.40
N PRO A 585 -4.78 58.49 -9.76
CA PRO A 585 -4.41 57.89 -11.04
C PRO A 585 -4.31 56.35 -11.03
N TYR A 586 -4.22 55.77 -12.23
CA TYR A 586 -3.99 54.36 -12.55
C TYR A 586 -2.75 53.77 -11.83
N VAL A 587 -2.91 52.62 -11.18
CA VAL A 587 -1.81 51.72 -10.78
C VAL A 587 -2.18 50.30 -11.22
N ASP A 588 -1.36 49.74 -12.10
CA ASP A 588 -1.40 48.35 -12.57
C ASP A 588 -1.26 47.36 -11.39
N LEU A 589 -2.32 46.61 -11.10
CA LEU A 589 -2.27 45.46 -10.21
C LEU A 589 -1.92 44.21 -11.03
N ARG A 590 -0.62 44.03 -11.29
CA ARG A 590 -0.07 42.68 -11.49
C ARG A 590 -0.16 41.95 -10.15
N SER A 591 -1.17 41.09 -9.99
CA SER A 591 -1.23 40.17 -8.85
C SER A 591 -0.08 39.19 -8.95
N SER A 592 0.87 39.29 -8.02
CA SER A 592 1.83 38.23 -7.69
C SER A 592 1.04 37.03 -7.18
N ALA A 593 0.75 36.08 -8.07
CA ALA A 593 0.34 34.73 -7.72
C ALA A 593 1.62 33.92 -7.51
N ALA A 594 2.00 33.70 -6.25
CA ALA A 594 3.02 32.73 -5.91
C ALA A 594 2.48 31.32 -6.20
N PRO A 595 3.18 30.46 -6.96
CA PRO A 595 2.70 29.13 -7.29
C PRO A 595 2.78 28.20 -6.07
N ILE A 596 1.71 27.42 -5.89
CA ILE A 596 1.60 26.36 -4.89
C ILE A 596 2.49 25.18 -5.33
N ILE A 597 3.46 24.82 -4.50
CA ILE A 597 4.43 23.74 -4.77
C ILE A 597 3.96 22.47 -4.05
N MET A 598 3.64 21.40 -4.80
CA MET A 598 3.34 20.06 -4.28
C MET A 598 4.62 19.21 -4.21
N ALA A 599 4.83 18.51 -3.09
CA ALA A 599 5.96 17.61 -2.86
C ALA A 599 5.55 16.14 -3.13
N PRO A 600 6.37 15.33 -3.85
CA PRO A 600 6.04 13.93 -4.16
C PRO A 600 6.27 13.00 -2.96
N MET A 601 5.37 12.03 -2.77
CA MET A 601 5.34 11.09 -1.64
C MET A 601 5.66 9.64 -2.07
N HIS A 602 6.93 9.25 -1.94
CA HIS A 602 7.38 7.85 -1.82
C HIS A 602 8.33 7.81 -0.59
N PRO A 603 8.96 6.70 -0.13
CA PRO A 603 9.73 6.58 1.12
C PRO A 603 10.98 7.48 1.19
N PHE A 604 11.13 8.38 0.22
CA PHE A 604 12.10 9.45 0.12
C PHE A 604 11.34 10.76 -0.12
N SER A 605 10.79 11.37 0.93
CA SER A 605 10.10 12.66 0.83
C SER A 605 11.11 13.80 0.62
N PHE A 606 10.81 14.68 -0.34
CA PHE A 606 11.56 15.89 -0.65
C PHE A 606 10.82 17.12 -0.12
N THR A 607 11.52 18.06 0.51
CA THR A 607 10.91 19.26 1.09
C THR A 607 11.57 20.54 0.54
N ALA A 608 10.88 21.26 -0.33
CA ALA A 608 11.39 22.44 -1.03
C ALA A 608 11.30 23.71 -0.17
N THR A 609 12.19 23.89 0.81
CA THR A 609 12.25 25.17 1.56
C THR A 609 13.63 25.72 1.92
N ASP A 610 14.75 25.09 1.53
CA ASP A 610 16.10 25.65 1.80
C ASP A 610 16.91 26.04 0.54
N LEU A 611 16.27 26.12 -0.62
CA LEU A 611 16.90 26.68 -1.82
C LEU A 611 16.65 28.19 -1.87
N GLY A 612 17.60 28.94 -1.32
CA GLY A 612 17.75 30.33 -1.71
C GLY A 612 18.00 30.42 -3.21
N SER A 613 17.12 31.15 -3.91
CA SER A 613 17.40 31.83 -5.19
C SER A 613 17.91 30.95 -6.34
N ILE A 614 17.08 30.03 -6.86
CA ILE A 614 17.11 29.65 -8.28
C ILE A 614 15.66 29.50 -8.75
N ASP A 615 15.29 30.21 -9.82
CA ASP A 615 13.93 30.31 -10.36
C ASP A 615 13.28 28.93 -10.59
N ALA A 616 12.14 28.70 -9.92
CA ALA A 616 11.39 27.44 -9.97
C ALA A 616 10.37 27.46 -11.12
N ILE A 617 10.42 26.46 -12.00
CA ILE A 617 9.46 26.27 -13.10
C ILE A 617 8.23 25.49 -12.57
N PRO A 618 6.99 25.94 -12.81
CA PRO A 618 5.77 25.24 -12.37
C PRO A 618 5.58 23.88 -13.05
N TYR A 619 4.96 22.92 -12.33
CA TYR A 619 4.70 21.55 -12.79
C TYR A 619 3.85 21.44 -14.08
N GLY A 620 3.10 22.50 -14.44
CA GLY A 620 2.32 22.56 -15.68
C GLY A 620 3.12 22.88 -16.93
N ASP A 621 4.34 23.42 -16.78
CA ASP A 621 5.19 23.85 -17.91
C ASP A 621 6.30 22.82 -18.25
N LEU A 622 6.34 21.69 -17.56
CA LEU A 622 7.18 20.53 -17.92
C LEU A 622 6.53 19.74 -19.07
N SER A 623 6.27 20.42 -20.18
CA SER A 623 6.20 19.76 -21.49
C SER A 623 7.55 19.10 -21.73
N MET A 624 7.52 17.83 -22.16
CA MET A 624 8.68 16.96 -22.38
C MET A 624 9.77 17.61 -23.23
N ASP A 625 9.40 18.54 -24.12
CA ASP A 625 10.31 19.21 -25.06
C ASP A 625 11.04 20.42 -24.45
N HIS A 626 10.40 21.20 -23.56
CA HIS A 626 11.02 22.41 -22.99
C HIS A 626 12.05 22.10 -21.89
N ALA A 627 11.88 20.99 -21.17
CA ALA A 627 12.84 20.55 -20.15
C ALA A 627 14.17 20.07 -20.76
N LEU A 628 14.16 19.59 -22.01
CA LEU A 628 15.34 19.07 -22.71
C LEU A 628 16.25 20.21 -23.21
N ASP A 629 15.65 21.32 -23.67
CA ASP A 629 16.38 22.49 -24.17
C ASP A 629 16.93 23.39 -23.05
N ALA A 630 16.20 23.54 -21.93
CA ALA A 630 16.61 24.41 -20.81
C ALA A 630 17.90 23.93 -20.10
N TYR A 631 18.24 22.64 -20.21
CA TYR A 631 19.42 22.03 -19.58
C TYR A 631 20.46 21.52 -20.58
N GLY A 632 20.30 21.79 -21.88
CA GLY A 632 21.27 21.43 -22.92
C GLY A 632 21.49 19.92 -23.08
N LEU A 633 20.49 19.09 -22.77
CA LEU A 633 20.57 17.62 -22.70
C LEU A 633 19.73 16.91 -23.77
N GLY A 634 19.18 17.64 -24.74
CA GLY A 634 18.39 17.10 -25.85
C GLY A 634 19.09 15.96 -26.61
N ASP A 635 20.42 15.97 -26.71
CA ASP A 635 21.17 15.02 -27.54
C ASP A 635 21.57 13.72 -26.80
N THR A 636 21.78 13.76 -25.47
CA THR A 636 22.33 12.60 -24.74
C THR A 636 21.26 11.58 -24.36
N ILE A 637 20.02 12.02 -24.12
CA ILE A 637 18.90 11.13 -23.77
C ILE A 637 18.14 10.66 -25.02
N SER A 638 18.05 11.49 -26.06
CA SER A 638 17.49 11.07 -27.36
C SER A 638 18.29 9.95 -28.02
N SER A 639 19.61 9.87 -27.78
CA SER A 639 20.44 8.77 -28.33
C SER A 639 20.16 7.40 -27.69
N VAL A 640 19.51 7.35 -26.51
CA VAL A 640 19.14 6.10 -25.83
C VAL A 640 17.69 5.70 -26.12
N ILE A 641 16.88 6.61 -26.71
CA ILE A 641 15.44 6.42 -26.88
C ILE A 641 14.98 6.98 -28.25
N PHE A 642 14.89 6.10 -29.25
CA PHE A 642 13.97 6.22 -30.39
C PHE A 642 13.36 4.81 -30.60
N ASP A 643 12.07 4.58 -30.85
CA ASP A 643 11.00 5.42 -31.42
C ASP A 643 9.74 5.43 -30.55
N PHE A 644 9.11 6.58 -30.28
CA PHE A 644 7.65 6.67 -30.09
C PHE A 644 7.15 8.10 -30.38
N PRO A 645 6.07 8.28 -31.18
CA PRO A 645 5.51 9.58 -31.50
C PRO A 645 4.68 10.17 -30.34
N ALA A 646 4.82 11.47 -30.15
CA ALA A 646 4.10 12.26 -29.16
C ALA A 646 2.64 12.49 -29.57
N VAL A 647 1.70 11.81 -28.90
CA VAL A 647 0.31 12.25 -28.77
C VAL A 647 -0.17 11.80 -27.40
N LEU A 648 -0.41 12.74 -26.47
CA LEU A 648 -1.39 12.63 -25.38
C LEU A 648 -1.35 13.90 -24.53
N SER A 649 -2.10 14.91 -24.99
CA SER A 649 -2.56 16.04 -24.17
C SER A 649 -3.80 16.61 -24.84
N GLN A 650 -4.87 15.81 -24.98
CA GLN A 650 -6.21 16.32 -25.25
C GLN A 650 -7.38 15.35 -25.00
N ASP A 651 -7.16 14.04 -24.82
CA ASP A 651 -8.30 13.08 -24.73
C ASP A 651 -8.60 12.60 -23.29
N ILE A 652 -8.86 13.51 -22.34
CA ILE A 652 -9.38 13.11 -21.02
C ILE A 652 -10.91 13.34 -20.89
N GLU A 653 -11.55 14.05 -21.83
CA GLU A 653 -13.00 14.30 -21.77
C GLU A 653 -13.89 13.39 -22.67
N GLU A 654 -13.32 12.46 -23.46
CA GLU A 654 -14.11 11.64 -24.41
C GLU A 654 -14.17 10.11 -24.15
N TYR A 655 -13.67 9.60 -23.02
CA TYR A 655 -13.75 8.16 -22.71
C TYR A 655 -15.00 7.80 -21.88
N SER A 656 -16.19 7.94 -22.48
CA SER A 656 -17.45 7.46 -21.89
C SER A 656 -18.19 6.41 -22.72
N THR A 657 -17.62 5.92 -23.83
CA THR A 657 -18.28 4.91 -24.67
C THR A 657 -17.30 3.82 -25.11
N ILE A 658 -17.35 2.69 -24.41
CA ILE A 658 -16.99 1.39 -25.00
C ILE A 658 -18.23 0.93 -25.78
N PRO A 659 -18.13 0.47 -27.05
CA PRO A 659 -19.29 0.00 -27.79
C PRO A 659 -19.89 -1.24 -27.10
N ALA A 660 -21.21 -1.37 -27.14
CA ALA A 660 -22.00 -2.47 -26.58
C ALA A 660 -21.76 -3.86 -27.24
N THR A 661 -20.57 -4.10 -27.79
CA THR A 661 -20.15 -5.37 -28.40
C THR A 661 -19.73 -6.43 -27.40
N VAL A 662 -19.62 -6.11 -26.10
CA VAL A 662 -19.34 -7.10 -25.05
C VAL A 662 -20.52 -8.09 -24.83
N ALA A 663 -21.70 -7.85 -25.40
CA ALA A 663 -22.90 -8.64 -25.10
C ALA A 663 -23.56 -9.40 -26.28
N ASN A 664 -23.07 -9.32 -27.53
CA ASN A 664 -23.89 -9.77 -28.67
C ASN A 664 -23.15 -10.37 -29.90
N SER A 665 -22.12 -11.18 -29.71
CA SER A 665 -21.56 -12.01 -30.79
C SER A 665 -21.94 -13.49 -30.61
N GLY A 666 -23.17 -13.84 -31.01
CA GLY A 666 -23.62 -15.22 -30.91
C GLY A 666 -24.97 -15.50 -31.54
N ARG A 667 -25.30 -14.91 -32.69
CA ARG A 667 -26.46 -15.33 -33.48
C ARG A 667 -26.38 -14.87 -34.93
N THR A 668 -25.77 -15.70 -35.78
CA THR A 668 -26.29 -15.96 -37.13
C THR A 668 -25.80 -17.32 -37.60
N GLY A 669 -26.76 -18.22 -37.79
CA GLY A 669 -26.55 -19.54 -38.36
C GLY A 669 -26.33 -19.51 -39.87
N LEU A 670 -25.74 -20.59 -40.34
CA LEU A 670 -25.62 -21.02 -41.72
C LEU A 670 -26.93 -20.90 -42.52
N SER A 671 -26.86 -20.28 -43.71
CA SER A 671 -27.45 -20.83 -44.94
C SER A 671 -27.03 -20.01 -46.17
N TYR A 672 -26.35 -20.70 -47.10
CA TYR A 672 -26.02 -20.39 -48.51
C TYR A 672 -25.25 -19.12 -48.87
#